data_AF-A0A518LIV9-F1
#
_entry.id   AF-A0A518LIV9-F1
#
_cell.length_a   1.000
_cell.length_b   1.000
_cell.length_c   1.000
_cell.angle_alpha   90.00
_cell.angle_beta   90.00
_cell.angle_gamma   90.00
#
_symmetry.space_group_name_H-M   'P 1'
#
loop_
_entity.id
_entity.type
_entity.pdbx_description
1 polymer ?
#
loop_
_entity_poly.entity_id
_entity_poly.type
_entity_poly.pdbx_seq_one_letter_code
_entity_poly.pdbx_strand_id
1 'polypeptide(L)'
;MQHQIQTCATGLLRTCPPKQGRTLRNLPQRLLAAAALLFVVAASEAQAQYTFTNIADTSNAVVSGFDGTTPSINAAGTLGYWAFLSAGGQGLFTGDGTTTTTTIAVTTGPPYIAFGITSPGSFTPLTASGAVGFRAVLDTGVTGLFRSDGTTTTTIALDTSPTYSFFQSPSMNSAGTLGFHASLDGGGEGLFTSDGTATTTIALTSGPIFKYLGIAPMINSAGTLGFSAYLEDEDRGLFTSDGTTTTTIALSSGPYFSGFTEPSINSAGTLAFTASLDSGAYGVFTGDGTTNTIIAMRGLIYSGFSSVVSINSTGATAFRANLEAGGGGIYVGDGTTTIKVIGTGNALFGSTVVGISIGRDALNDAGQVGFFYQLADGRHGVAIATPAPGCAVDTDRDGTVDCQDGCPNDPGKTAPGQCGCGVADTDTDGDDTANCNDGCPNDATKTAPGACGCGVADTDSDGDGTANCNDGCPNDSQKIAPGICGCGVADADTDADGTADCNDGCPTDTLKTAPGICGCGNSDTIDTDGDGTVDCLDGCPTDATKTAPGVCGCGIADATDTDGDGMFDCVDGCPNDANKVAAGECGCGVPDTDTDGDGTPNCIDGCPNDSNKIVPGACGCGNAETDTDGDGDPDCVDNCAAVANANQTDADGDGIGDACEEDPAPQPTANACGQQGTTCGMGMTGLMPLAFVTFRVKRSMQRNRRKLPLRTENTGSSSRSIK
;
A
#
# COMPACT_ATOMS: atom_id res chain seq x y z
N MET A 1 40.37 -17.13 24.26
CA MET A 1 39.68 -16.73 25.51
C MET A 1 38.37 -17.50 25.61
N GLN A 2 38.13 -18.17 26.75
CA GLN A 2 36.89 -18.71 27.35
C GLN A 2 35.79 -19.30 26.42
N HIS A 3 35.63 -20.63 26.41
CA HIS A 3 34.72 -21.45 27.26
C HIS A 3 33.26 -21.47 26.78
N GLN A 4 32.83 -22.63 26.23
CA GLN A 4 31.73 -23.43 26.79
C GLN A 4 31.74 -24.85 26.21
N ILE A 5 32.05 -25.80 27.08
CA ILE A 5 31.77 -27.22 26.96
C ILE A 5 30.49 -27.43 27.75
N GLN A 6 29.47 -28.06 27.16
CA GLN A 6 28.39 -28.65 27.95
C GLN A 6 28.14 -30.09 27.48
N THR A 7 28.52 -30.99 28.38
CA THR A 7 28.24 -32.41 28.42
C THR A 7 26.75 -32.67 28.66
N CYS A 8 26.23 -33.76 28.09
CA CYS A 8 25.07 -34.44 28.66
C CYS A 8 25.34 -35.96 28.63
N ALA A 9 25.39 -36.55 29.81
CA ALA A 9 25.61 -37.96 30.05
C ALA A 9 24.29 -38.67 30.39
N THR A 10 24.20 -39.93 29.93
CA THR A 10 23.49 -41.08 30.54
C THR A 10 21.96 -41.05 30.73
N GLY A 11 21.29 -41.87 29.91
CA GLY A 11 20.54 -43.04 30.39
C GLY A 11 19.06 -42.88 30.73
N LEU A 12 18.17 -43.38 29.85
CA LEU A 12 16.98 -44.16 30.25
C LEU A 12 16.31 -44.81 29.03
N LEU A 13 16.48 -46.13 28.94
CA LEU A 13 15.68 -47.04 28.10
C LEU A 13 14.21 -46.96 28.52
N ARG A 14 13.35 -46.43 27.65
CA ARG A 14 11.92 -46.77 27.63
C ARG A 14 11.46 -46.98 26.20
N THR A 15 11.05 -48.22 25.94
CA THR A 15 10.45 -48.75 24.72
C THR A 15 9.07 -48.12 24.45
N CYS A 16 8.79 -47.78 23.19
CA CYS A 16 7.42 -47.59 22.66
C CYS A 16 7.34 -48.19 21.24
N PRO A 17 6.18 -48.77 20.83
CA PRO A 17 6.05 -49.73 19.73
C PRO A 17 5.89 -49.07 18.33
N PRO A 18 6.02 -49.82 17.22
CA PRO A 18 5.99 -49.26 15.87
C PRO A 18 4.55 -48.93 15.46
N LYS A 19 4.30 -47.67 15.07
CA LYS A 19 3.07 -47.29 14.36
C LYS A 19 3.30 -47.30 12.86
N GLN A 20 2.38 -48.00 12.21
CA GLN A 20 2.28 -48.32 10.80
C GLN A 20 2.34 -47.09 9.88
N GLY A 21 2.89 -47.33 8.68
CA GLY A 21 2.98 -46.35 7.61
C GLY A 21 1.63 -45.78 7.19
N ARG A 22 1.64 -44.49 6.86
CA ARG A 22 0.63 -43.85 6.03
C ARG A 22 1.29 -43.37 4.75
N THR A 23 0.89 -44.01 3.66
CA THR A 23 1.09 -43.59 2.28
C THR A 23 0.54 -42.17 2.07
N LEU A 24 1.41 -41.25 1.65
CA LEU A 24 1.00 -39.95 1.10
C LEU A 24 0.41 -40.19 -0.31
N ARG A 25 -0.92 -40.19 -0.40
CA ARG A 25 -1.65 -39.98 -1.64
C ARG A 25 -2.36 -38.63 -1.56
N ASN A 26 -2.23 -37.87 -2.64
CA ASN A 26 -3.06 -36.74 -3.06
C ASN A 26 -2.84 -35.39 -2.36
N LEU A 27 -1.90 -34.60 -2.89
CA LEU A 27 -2.01 -33.14 -2.94
C LEU A 27 -2.37 -32.73 -4.38
N PRO A 28 -3.33 -31.82 -4.62
CA PRO A 28 -3.75 -31.45 -5.97
C PRO A 28 -2.68 -30.61 -6.69
N GLN A 29 -2.33 -31.04 -7.91
CA GLN A 29 -1.41 -30.38 -8.84
C GLN A 29 -1.97 -29.04 -9.33
N ARG A 30 -1.85 -27.95 -8.56
CA ARG A 30 -2.03 -26.57 -9.04
C ARG A 30 -1.20 -25.58 -8.21
N LEU A 31 0.13 -25.70 -8.21
CA LEU A 31 1.02 -24.66 -7.66
C LEU A 31 2.49 -24.76 -8.12
N LEU A 32 2.77 -25.39 -9.27
CA LEU A 32 4.14 -25.55 -9.81
C LEU A 32 4.41 -24.79 -11.12
N ALA A 33 3.56 -23.84 -11.50
CA ALA A 33 3.70 -23.11 -12.79
C ALA A 33 3.77 -21.58 -12.65
N ALA A 34 4.05 -21.05 -11.46
CA ALA A 34 4.15 -19.60 -11.23
C ALA A 34 5.52 -19.13 -10.67
N ALA A 35 6.47 -20.04 -10.43
CA ALA A 35 7.83 -19.70 -10.01
C ALA A 35 8.86 -19.78 -11.16
N ALA A 36 8.42 -20.02 -12.40
CA ALA A 36 9.27 -20.18 -13.58
C ALA A 36 9.12 -19.03 -14.60
N LEU A 37 8.40 -17.95 -14.25
CA LEU A 37 8.10 -16.86 -15.19
C LEU A 37 8.30 -15.48 -14.56
N LEU A 38 9.39 -15.29 -13.81
CA LEU A 38 9.88 -13.97 -13.39
C LEU A 38 11.40 -14.01 -13.09
N PHE A 39 12.17 -14.59 -14.01
CA PHE A 39 13.61 -14.35 -14.17
C PHE A 39 13.93 -14.34 -15.66
N VAL A 40 13.28 -13.42 -16.38
CA VAL A 40 13.78 -12.92 -17.67
C VAL A 40 13.90 -11.40 -17.52
N VAL A 41 14.64 -11.00 -16.49
CA VAL A 41 15.37 -9.74 -16.51
C VAL A 41 16.75 -10.10 -17.04
N ALA A 42 17.21 -9.31 -18.00
CA ALA A 42 18.41 -9.50 -18.78
C ALA A 42 19.54 -10.17 -17.99
N ALA A 43 20.05 -11.30 -18.50
CA ALA A 43 21.47 -11.55 -18.45
C ALA A 43 22.15 -10.46 -19.31
N SER A 44 22.10 -9.22 -18.82
CA SER A 44 22.95 -8.15 -19.29
C SER A 44 24.34 -8.53 -18.86
N GLU A 45 25.14 -8.95 -19.84
CA GLU A 45 26.60 -8.90 -19.82
C GLU A 45 27.22 -9.01 -18.42
N ALA A 46 27.16 -10.20 -17.82
CA ALA A 46 28.12 -10.53 -16.78
C ALA A 46 29.50 -10.44 -17.44
N GLN A 47 30.17 -9.33 -17.18
CA GLN A 47 31.47 -8.95 -17.69
C GLN A 47 32.40 -10.16 -17.59
N ALA A 48 32.90 -10.65 -18.72
CA ALA A 48 33.70 -11.86 -18.74
C ALA A 48 34.94 -11.64 -17.86
N GLN A 49 34.99 -12.30 -16.70
CA GLN A 49 36.10 -12.25 -15.73
C GLN A 49 37.45 -12.59 -16.36
N TYR A 50 37.39 -13.28 -17.50
CA TYR A 50 38.52 -13.59 -18.35
C TYR A 50 38.25 -13.10 -19.78
N THR A 51 39.31 -12.57 -20.38
CA THR A 51 39.41 -12.40 -21.83
C THR A 51 40.10 -13.62 -22.43
N PHE A 52 39.64 -14.06 -23.61
CA PHE A 52 40.15 -15.28 -24.24
C PHE A 52 40.92 -14.95 -25.52
N THR A 53 42.16 -15.41 -25.59
CA THR A 53 43.03 -15.28 -26.75
C THR A 53 43.24 -16.65 -27.36
N ASN A 54 42.82 -16.82 -28.62
CA ASN A 54 43.11 -18.04 -29.38
C ASN A 54 44.59 -18.05 -29.77
N ILE A 55 45.30 -19.14 -29.46
CA ILE A 55 46.73 -19.28 -29.80
C ILE A 55 46.90 -20.12 -31.06
N ALA A 56 46.21 -21.27 -31.12
CA ALA A 56 46.17 -22.11 -32.31
C ALA A 56 44.97 -23.05 -32.26
N ASP A 57 44.36 -23.28 -33.43
CA ASP A 57 43.29 -24.26 -33.61
C ASP A 57 43.35 -24.91 -34.99
N THR A 58 42.45 -25.87 -35.23
CA THR A 58 42.33 -26.60 -36.49
C THR A 58 41.84 -25.76 -37.69
N SER A 59 41.59 -24.46 -37.52
CA SER A 59 41.37 -23.55 -38.66
C SER A 59 42.70 -23.05 -39.25
N ASN A 60 43.81 -23.21 -38.53
CA ASN A 60 45.14 -22.87 -39.01
C ASN A 60 45.63 -23.92 -40.04
N ALA A 61 46.22 -23.46 -41.15
CA ALA A 61 46.76 -24.34 -42.20
C ALA A 61 47.91 -25.25 -41.72
N VAL A 62 48.61 -24.89 -40.63
CA VAL A 62 49.77 -25.63 -40.10
C VAL A 62 49.35 -26.85 -39.27
N VAL A 63 48.24 -26.75 -38.53
CA VAL A 63 47.82 -27.72 -37.53
C VAL A 63 46.54 -28.43 -37.98
N SER A 64 46.56 -29.76 -37.97
CA SER A 64 45.41 -30.60 -38.35
C SER A 64 44.56 -31.05 -37.17
N GLY A 65 45.11 -31.02 -35.95
CA GLY A 65 44.40 -31.48 -34.77
C GLY A 65 45.22 -31.44 -33.50
N PHE A 66 44.52 -31.66 -32.39
CA PHE A 66 45.08 -31.85 -31.06
C PHE A 66 44.47 -33.12 -30.47
N ASP A 67 45.23 -33.88 -29.69
CA ASP A 67 44.76 -35.13 -29.06
C ASP A 67 44.25 -34.93 -27.62
N GLY A 68 44.05 -33.67 -27.21
CA GLY A 68 43.74 -33.32 -25.83
C GLY A 68 44.96 -33.18 -24.93
N THR A 69 46.19 -33.27 -25.44
CA THR A 69 47.37 -32.77 -24.73
C THR A 69 47.17 -31.32 -24.35
N THR A 70 47.48 -31.03 -23.10
CA THR A 70 47.16 -29.75 -22.48
C THR A 70 48.35 -28.82 -22.54
N PRO A 71 48.14 -27.54 -22.86
CA PRO A 71 49.21 -26.58 -22.94
C PRO A 71 49.78 -26.24 -21.57
N SER A 72 50.90 -25.54 -21.59
CA SER A 72 51.55 -24.96 -20.42
C SER A 72 51.81 -23.48 -20.68
N ILE A 73 51.86 -22.66 -19.63
CA ILE A 73 52.02 -21.20 -19.73
C ILE A 73 53.16 -20.73 -18.85
N ASN A 74 54.02 -19.86 -19.38
CA ASN A 74 55.07 -19.23 -18.58
C ASN A 74 54.61 -17.89 -17.97
N ALA A 75 55.47 -17.30 -17.13
CA ALA A 75 55.22 -16.02 -16.49
C ALA A 75 55.04 -14.84 -17.48
N ALA A 76 55.53 -14.96 -18.72
CA ALA A 76 55.37 -13.95 -19.76
C ALA A 76 54.06 -14.08 -20.55
N GLY A 77 53.22 -15.08 -20.24
CA GLY A 77 51.99 -15.35 -20.99
C GLY A 77 52.22 -16.03 -22.34
N THR A 78 53.39 -16.65 -22.55
CA THR A 78 53.63 -17.53 -23.70
C THR A 78 53.10 -18.92 -23.38
N LEU A 79 52.36 -19.50 -24.32
CA LEU A 79 51.81 -20.83 -24.24
C LEU A 79 52.70 -21.82 -25.01
N GLY A 80 53.19 -22.87 -24.36
CA GLY A 80 53.77 -24.04 -25.00
C GLY A 80 52.68 -25.07 -25.29
N TYR A 81 52.70 -25.67 -26.48
CA TYR A 81 51.72 -26.70 -26.85
C TYR A 81 52.25 -27.68 -27.88
N TRP A 82 51.57 -28.81 -27.97
CA TRP A 82 51.80 -29.86 -28.96
C TRP A 82 50.60 -29.95 -29.91
N ALA A 83 50.85 -30.27 -31.18
CA ALA A 83 49.78 -30.48 -32.15
C ALA A 83 50.17 -31.44 -33.29
N PHE A 84 49.16 -32.03 -33.94
CA PHE A 84 49.32 -32.75 -35.20
C PHE A 84 49.47 -31.76 -36.36
N LEU A 85 50.39 -32.08 -37.29
CA LEU A 85 50.66 -31.23 -38.45
C LEU A 85 49.74 -31.59 -39.62
N SER A 86 49.34 -30.59 -40.41
CA SER A 86 48.61 -30.81 -41.67
C SER A 86 49.43 -31.57 -42.71
N ALA A 87 50.75 -31.46 -42.65
CA ALA A 87 51.67 -32.21 -43.51
C ALA A 87 51.88 -33.68 -43.06
N GLY A 88 51.18 -34.12 -41.99
CA GLY A 88 51.45 -35.38 -41.29
C GLY A 88 52.57 -35.22 -40.26
N GLY A 89 52.57 -36.07 -39.22
CA GLY A 89 53.51 -35.97 -38.11
C GLY A 89 53.05 -35.03 -36.99
N GLN A 90 53.97 -34.67 -36.10
CA GLN A 90 53.73 -33.97 -34.84
C GLN A 90 54.63 -32.74 -34.72
N GLY A 91 54.18 -31.72 -34.00
CA GLY A 91 54.94 -30.50 -33.74
C GLY A 91 54.82 -30.00 -32.31
N LEU A 92 55.89 -29.38 -31.84
CA LEU A 92 55.97 -28.61 -30.60
C LEU A 92 56.08 -27.13 -30.94
N PHE A 93 55.28 -26.31 -30.28
CA PHE A 93 55.09 -24.92 -30.63
C PHE A 93 55.03 -24.03 -29.39
N THR A 94 55.32 -22.75 -29.58
CA THR A 94 55.03 -21.70 -28.62
C THR A 94 54.28 -20.54 -29.27
N GLY A 95 53.43 -19.85 -28.50
CA GLY A 95 52.72 -18.67 -28.96
C GLY A 95 52.07 -17.89 -27.84
N ASP A 96 51.93 -16.58 -28.02
CA ASP A 96 51.34 -15.63 -27.06
C ASP A 96 50.06 -14.95 -27.62
N GLY A 97 49.71 -15.25 -28.86
CA GLY A 97 48.57 -14.66 -29.57
C GLY A 97 48.83 -13.26 -30.14
N THR A 98 50.04 -12.71 -29.95
CA THR A 98 50.45 -11.41 -30.53
C THR A 98 51.41 -11.58 -31.71
N THR A 99 52.16 -12.68 -31.70
CA THR A 99 53.15 -13.02 -32.72
C THR A 99 52.74 -14.29 -33.49
N THR A 100 53.38 -14.52 -34.63
CA THR A 100 53.25 -15.82 -35.32
C THR A 100 53.81 -16.91 -34.42
N THR A 101 53.06 -18.01 -34.29
CA THR A 101 53.50 -19.22 -33.58
C THR A 101 54.93 -19.60 -33.95
N THR A 102 55.78 -19.81 -32.94
CA THR A 102 57.14 -20.30 -33.12
C THR A 102 57.15 -21.82 -33.13
N THR A 103 57.79 -22.40 -34.15
CA THR A 103 57.99 -23.85 -34.23
C THR A 103 59.24 -24.23 -33.46
N ILE A 104 59.12 -25.13 -32.49
CA ILE A 104 60.23 -25.57 -31.64
C ILE A 104 60.88 -26.84 -32.18
N ALA A 105 60.07 -27.83 -32.54
CA ALA A 105 60.52 -29.08 -33.12
C ALA A 105 59.37 -29.76 -33.88
N VAL A 106 59.69 -30.53 -34.91
CA VAL A 106 58.72 -31.30 -35.72
C VAL A 106 59.25 -32.70 -36.01
N THR A 107 58.35 -33.65 -36.28
CA THR A 107 58.70 -35.04 -36.62
C THR A 107 58.73 -35.33 -38.12
N THR A 108 58.47 -34.32 -38.96
CA THR A 108 58.48 -34.44 -40.43
C THR A 108 59.88 -34.37 -41.03
N GLY A 109 60.90 -34.13 -40.21
CA GLY A 109 62.29 -34.07 -40.60
C GLY A 109 63.21 -34.51 -39.45
N PRO A 110 64.48 -34.79 -39.75
CA PRO A 110 65.44 -35.20 -38.73
C PRO A 110 65.67 -34.09 -37.68
N PRO A 111 66.05 -34.44 -36.45
CA PRO A 111 66.36 -35.80 -36.01
C PRO A 111 65.17 -36.53 -35.35
N TYR A 112 63.99 -35.92 -35.25
CA TYR A 112 62.88 -36.46 -34.45
C TYR A 112 61.89 -37.26 -35.31
N ILE A 113 61.47 -38.42 -34.82
CA ILE A 113 60.44 -39.24 -35.49
C ILE A 113 59.15 -39.37 -34.68
N ALA A 114 59.23 -39.16 -33.37
CA ALA A 114 58.06 -39.10 -32.49
C ALA A 114 58.37 -38.24 -31.25
N PHE A 115 57.39 -37.46 -30.81
CA PHE A 115 57.38 -36.94 -29.45
C PHE A 115 56.68 -37.97 -28.57
N GLY A 116 57.34 -38.37 -27.48
CA GLY A 116 56.92 -39.47 -26.59
C GLY A 116 55.72 -39.15 -25.72
N ILE A 117 54.76 -38.39 -26.23
CA ILE A 117 53.56 -37.91 -25.56
C ILE A 117 52.53 -39.04 -25.44
N THR A 118 52.86 -40.11 -24.69
CA THR A 118 52.06 -41.34 -24.67
C THR A 118 50.91 -41.34 -23.65
N SER A 119 50.59 -40.21 -23.00
CA SER A 119 49.48 -40.14 -22.07
C SER A 119 48.78 -38.78 -22.04
N PRO A 120 47.44 -38.74 -21.86
CA PRO A 120 46.74 -37.51 -21.49
C PRO A 120 47.36 -36.98 -20.18
N GLY A 121 47.84 -35.74 -20.21
CA GLY A 121 48.69 -35.17 -19.17
C GLY A 121 50.17 -35.09 -19.53
N SER A 122 50.55 -35.22 -20.81
CA SER A 122 51.87 -34.81 -21.26
C SER A 122 51.89 -33.30 -21.47
N PHE A 123 52.76 -32.60 -20.74
CA PHE A 123 52.93 -31.15 -20.81
C PHE A 123 54.11 -30.81 -21.72
N THR A 124 54.12 -29.59 -22.24
CA THR A 124 55.24 -29.02 -23.01
C THR A 124 55.94 -27.97 -22.16
N PRO A 125 56.54 -28.35 -21.02
CA PRO A 125 56.99 -27.41 -20.02
C PRO A 125 57.96 -26.41 -20.64
N LEU A 126 57.85 -25.14 -20.25
CA LEU A 126 58.55 -24.06 -20.92
C LEU A 126 59.27 -23.12 -19.95
N THR A 127 60.42 -22.61 -20.39
CA THR A 127 61.17 -21.60 -19.65
C THR A 127 60.47 -20.24 -19.73
N ALA A 128 60.94 -19.29 -18.90
CA ALA A 128 60.53 -17.89 -19.00
C ALA A 128 60.83 -17.29 -20.38
N SER A 129 61.87 -17.78 -21.07
CA SER A 129 62.26 -17.34 -22.42
C SER A 129 61.53 -18.08 -23.55
N GLY A 130 60.64 -19.02 -23.23
CA GLY A 130 59.88 -19.79 -24.23
C GLY A 130 60.59 -21.01 -24.82
N ALA A 131 61.70 -21.48 -24.22
CA ALA A 131 62.29 -22.76 -24.59
C ALA A 131 61.46 -23.91 -24.02
N VAL A 132 61.25 -24.99 -24.77
CA VAL A 132 60.40 -26.12 -24.39
C VAL A 132 61.25 -27.34 -24.04
N GLY A 133 60.89 -28.01 -22.95
CA GLY A 133 61.39 -29.33 -22.57
C GLY A 133 60.52 -30.43 -23.13
N PHE A 134 61.12 -31.47 -23.69
CA PHE A 134 60.35 -32.56 -24.27
C PHE A 134 61.11 -33.88 -24.32
N ARG A 135 60.34 -34.97 -24.34
CA ARG A 135 60.80 -36.31 -24.65
C ARG A 135 60.63 -36.57 -26.15
N ALA A 136 61.67 -37.02 -26.83
CA ALA A 136 61.58 -37.40 -28.23
C ALA A 136 62.30 -38.72 -28.51
N VAL A 137 61.82 -39.42 -29.54
CA VAL A 137 62.50 -40.53 -30.19
C VAL A 137 63.21 -39.99 -31.41
N LEU A 138 64.51 -40.24 -31.48
CA LEU A 138 65.36 -39.86 -32.60
C LEU A 138 65.19 -40.85 -33.77
N ASP A 139 65.57 -40.43 -34.97
CA ASP A 139 65.64 -41.26 -36.18
C ASP A 139 66.58 -42.47 -36.05
N THR A 140 67.51 -42.42 -35.09
CA THR A 140 68.36 -43.53 -34.66
C THR A 140 67.63 -44.59 -33.81
N GLY A 141 66.42 -44.30 -33.34
CA GLY A 141 65.65 -45.13 -32.40
C GLY A 141 65.94 -44.84 -30.93
N VAL A 142 66.93 -43.99 -30.63
CA VAL A 142 67.29 -43.54 -29.26
C VAL A 142 66.22 -42.61 -28.71
N THR A 143 65.81 -42.81 -27.47
CA THR A 143 64.95 -41.86 -26.76
C THR A 143 65.79 -40.90 -25.93
N GLY A 144 65.42 -39.62 -25.97
CA GLY A 144 66.06 -38.61 -25.16
C GLY A 144 65.11 -37.59 -24.57
N LEU A 145 65.65 -36.85 -23.60
CA LEU A 145 65.11 -35.61 -23.08
C LEU A 145 65.89 -34.44 -23.67
N PHE A 146 65.16 -33.46 -24.17
CA PHE A 146 65.71 -32.31 -24.88
C PHE A 146 65.10 -31.02 -24.36
N ARG A 147 65.86 -29.93 -24.53
CA ARG A 147 65.37 -28.55 -24.37
C ARG A 147 65.67 -27.78 -25.63
N SER A 148 64.68 -27.11 -26.22
CA SER A 148 64.86 -26.34 -27.45
C SER A 148 64.09 -25.02 -27.43
N ASP A 149 64.67 -23.96 -27.98
CA ASP A 149 63.98 -22.70 -28.28
C ASP A 149 63.57 -22.57 -29.76
N GLY A 150 63.72 -23.65 -30.53
CA GLY A 150 63.48 -23.67 -31.98
C GLY A 150 64.70 -23.31 -32.82
N THR A 151 65.73 -22.71 -32.23
CA THR A 151 67.01 -22.39 -32.88
C THR A 151 68.15 -23.25 -32.36
N THR A 152 68.17 -23.49 -31.05
CA THR A 152 69.21 -24.23 -30.34
C THR A 152 68.55 -25.34 -29.54
N THR A 153 69.02 -26.57 -29.75
CA THR A 153 68.58 -27.74 -28.97
C THR A 153 69.72 -28.22 -28.08
N THR A 154 69.44 -28.36 -26.79
CA THR A 154 70.31 -29.00 -25.80
C THR A 154 69.80 -30.42 -25.53
N THR A 155 70.68 -31.41 -25.61
CA THR A 155 70.38 -32.77 -25.16
C THR A 155 70.59 -32.83 -23.64
N ILE A 156 69.58 -33.30 -22.91
CA ILE A 156 69.60 -33.35 -21.44
C ILE A 156 70.01 -34.75 -20.96
N ALA A 157 69.39 -35.78 -21.54
CA ALA A 157 69.68 -37.18 -21.24
C ALA A 157 69.27 -38.07 -22.42
N LEU A 158 69.95 -39.20 -22.60
CA LEU A 158 69.66 -40.21 -23.61
C LEU A 158 69.57 -41.59 -22.95
N ASP A 159 68.73 -42.47 -23.49
CA ASP A 159 68.55 -43.87 -23.06
C ASP A 159 69.69 -44.80 -23.52
N THR A 160 70.72 -44.21 -24.10
CA THR A 160 71.99 -44.86 -24.46
C THR A 160 73.12 -44.45 -23.51
N SER A 161 72.88 -43.52 -22.60
CA SER A 161 73.75 -43.33 -21.44
C SER A 161 73.68 -44.61 -20.59
N PRO A 162 74.78 -45.08 -19.97
CA PRO A 162 74.83 -46.31 -19.15
C PRO A 162 74.05 -46.22 -17.82
N THR A 163 72.98 -45.42 -17.80
CA THR A 163 72.22 -45.03 -16.62
C THR A 163 70.73 -45.22 -16.84
N TYR A 164 70.21 -44.95 -18.04
CA TYR A 164 68.78 -44.81 -18.28
C TYR A 164 68.33 -45.73 -19.41
N SER A 165 67.23 -46.44 -19.21
CA SER A 165 66.63 -47.32 -20.22
C SER A 165 65.31 -46.78 -20.77
N PHE A 166 64.65 -45.88 -20.04
CA PHE A 166 63.37 -45.29 -20.44
C PHE A 166 63.13 -43.95 -19.72
N PHE A 167 62.46 -43.01 -20.39
CA PHE A 167 62.05 -41.73 -19.80
C PHE A 167 60.54 -41.55 -19.85
N GLN A 168 59.99 -40.93 -18.81
CA GLN A 168 58.64 -40.32 -18.84
C GLN A 168 58.71 -38.87 -19.36
N SER A 169 57.54 -38.24 -19.53
CA SER A 169 57.47 -36.82 -19.88
C SER A 169 58.08 -35.95 -18.76
N PRO A 170 58.97 -34.99 -19.09
CA PRO A 170 59.60 -34.15 -18.09
C PRO A 170 58.69 -32.99 -17.66
N SER A 171 58.99 -32.41 -16.49
CA SER A 171 58.63 -31.03 -16.13
C SER A 171 59.86 -30.12 -16.26
N MET A 172 59.68 -28.80 -16.24
CA MET A 172 60.79 -27.85 -16.36
C MET A 172 60.54 -26.61 -15.52
N ASN A 173 61.60 -26.10 -14.88
CA ASN A 173 61.54 -24.82 -14.18
C ASN A 173 61.87 -23.65 -15.12
N SER A 174 61.68 -22.42 -14.63
CA SER A 174 61.92 -21.20 -15.41
C SER A 174 63.35 -21.03 -15.91
N ALA A 175 64.33 -21.67 -15.26
CA ALA A 175 65.75 -21.66 -15.63
C ALA A 175 66.11 -22.70 -16.71
N GLY A 176 65.21 -23.61 -17.05
CA GLY A 176 65.45 -24.66 -18.05
C GLY A 176 66.04 -25.96 -17.50
N THR A 177 66.03 -26.15 -16.18
CA THR A 177 66.32 -27.46 -15.56
C THR A 177 65.10 -28.36 -15.70
N LEU A 178 65.29 -29.58 -16.19
CA LEU A 178 64.23 -30.58 -16.31
C LEU A 178 64.15 -31.40 -15.02
N GLY A 179 62.94 -31.63 -14.53
CA GLY A 179 62.63 -32.71 -13.60
C GLY A 179 62.05 -33.90 -14.36
N PHE A 180 62.55 -35.11 -14.12
CA PHE A 180 62.08 -36.27 -14.88
C PHE A 180 62.14 -37.59 -14.09
N HIS A 181 61.25 -38.50 -14.46
CA HIS A 181 61.29 -39.90 -14.06
C HIS A 181 61.98 -40.73 -15.16
N ALA A 182 62.94 -41.57 -14.76
CA ALA A 182 63.60 -42.52 -15.64
C ALA A 182 63.67 -43.92 -15.02
N SER A 183 63.53 -44.94 -15.87
CA SER A 183 63.91 -46.32 -15.55
C SER A 183 65.41 -46.49 -15.76
N LEU A 184 66.04 -47.32 -14.92
CA LEU A 184 67.49 -47.48 -14.89
C LEU A 184 67.94 -48.79 -15.56
N ASP A 185 69.10 -48.78 -16.20
CA ASP A 185 69.68 -49.98 -16.85
C ASP A 185 69.98 -51.11 -15.84
N GLY A 186 70.32 -50.75 -14.61
CA GLY A 186 70.56 -51.68 -13.51
C GLY A 186 69.28 -52.26 -12.88
N GLY A 187 68.10 -51.90 -13.40
CA GLY A 187 66.81 -52.19 -12.79
C GLY A 187 66.37 -51.12 -11.79
N GLY A 188 65.05 -50.98 -11.63
CA GLY A 188 64.44 -49.94 -10.82
C GLY A 188 64.24 -48.61 -11.56
N GLU A 189 63.82 -47.63 -10.79
CA GLU A 189 63.33 -46.32 -11.21
C GLU A 189 63.93 -45.20 -10.35
N GLY A 190 64.03 -44.01 -10.92
CA GLY A 190 64.53 -42.82 -10.22
C GLY A 190 63.92 -41.50 -10.70
N LEU A 191 63.89 -40.52 -9.79
CA LEU A 191 63.58 -39.13 -10.08
C LEU A 191 64.86 -38.31 -10.12
N PHE A 192 64.99 -37.45 -11.12
CA PHE A 192 66.20 -36.69 -11.37
C PHE A 192 65.88 -35.24 -11.75
N THR A 193 66.84 -34.35 -11.51
CA THR A 193 66.88 -33.03 -12.14
C THR A 193 68.15 -32.88 -12.99
N SER A 194 68.04 -32.24 -14.16
CA SER A 194 69.19 -31.99 -15.03
C SER A 194 68.99 -30.79 -15.94
N ASP A 195 70.05 -30.02 -16.15
CA ASP A 195 70.13 -28.95 -17.16
C ASP A 195 70.93 -29.37 -18.42
N GLY A 196 71.39 -30.63 -18.46
CA GLY A 196 72.25 -31.19 -19.48
C GLY A 196 73.76 -31.09 -19.18
N THR A 197 74.15 -30.37 -18.13
CA THR A 197 75.54 -30.25 -17.66
C THR A 197 75.76 -30.92 -16.31
N ALA A 198 74.77 -30.81 -15.42
CA ALA A 198 74.76 -31.45 -14.11
C ALA A 198 73.47 -32.26 -13.95
N THR A 199 73.56 -33.42 -13.32
CA THR A 199 72.39 -34.24 -12.96
C THR A 199 72.40 -34.52 -11.48
N THR A 200 71.28 -34.22 -10.83
CA THR A 200 71.05 -34.48 -9.41
C THR A 200 70.05 -35.63 -9.29
N THR A 201 70.39 -36.63 -8.48
CA THR A 201 69.47 -37.70 -8.11
C THR A 201 68.58 -37.22 -6.97
N ILE A 202 67.26 -37.29 -7.16
CA ILE A 202 66.28 -36.81 -6.18
C ILE A 202 65.70 -37.95 -5.34
N ALA A 203 65.36 -39.06 -6.00
CA ALA A 203 64.84 -40.27 -5.35
C ALA A 203 65.17 -41.51 -6.20
N LEU A 204 65.39 -42.65 -5.54
CA LEU A 204 65.64 -43.94 -6.18
C LEU A 204 64.83 -45.03 -5.50
N THR A 205 64.30 -45.96 -6.29
CA THR A 205 63.65 -47.19 -5.78
C THR A 205 64.63 -48.24 -5.28
N SER A 206 65.92 -48.09 -5.58
CA SER A 206 66.99 -48.89 -4.96
C SER A 206 67.37 -48.39 -3.56
N GLY A 207 66.84 -47.24 -3.15
CA GLY A 207 67.00 -46.70 -1.80
C GLY A 207 66.04 -47.34 -0.79
N PRO A 208 66.16 -47.00 0.52
CA PRO A 208 65.38 -47.66 1.56
C PRO A 208 63.97 -47.07 1.78
N ILE A 209 63.60 -46.01 1.07
CA ILE A 209 62.39 -45.23 1.35
C ILE A 209 61.26 -45.56 0.38
N PHE A 210 61.55 -45.61 -0.91
CA PHE A 210 60.55 -45.64 -1.97
C PHE A 210 60.54 -46.96 -2.70
N LYS A 211 59.37 -47.59 -2.77
CA LYS A 211 59.13 -48.82 -3.54
C LYS A 211 58.80 -48.52 -4.99
N TYR A 212 57.99 -47.48 -5.23
CA TYR A 212 57.59 -47.02 -6.56
C TYR A 212 57.53 -45.50 -6.62
N LEU A 213 57.90 -44.92 -7.77
CA LEU A 213 57.91 -43.48 -7.99
C LEU A 213 56.83 -43.08 -9.01
N GLY A 214 56.18 -41.94 -8.77
CA GLY A 214 55.20 -41.36 -9.70
C GLY A 214 55.85 -40.97 -11.03
N ILE A 215 55.04 -40.90 -12.09
CA ILE A 215 55.53 -40.76 -13.47
C ILE A 215 55.62 -39.32 -13.97
N ALA A 216 54.91 -38.38 -13.34
CA ALA A 216 54.97 -36.95 -13.65
C ALA A 216 55.45 -36.13 -12.43
N PRO A 217 56.76 -36.14 -12.11
CA PRO A 217 57.30 -35.24 -11.11
C PRO A 217 57.25 -33.80 -11.62
N MET A 218 56.90 -32.85 -10.74
CA MET A 218 56.85 -31.42 -11.06
C MET A 218 58.00 -30.70 -10.37
N ILE A 219 58.72 -29.84 -11.10
CA ILE A 219 59.88 -29.09 -10.58
C ILE A 219 59.49 -27.64 -10.32
N ASN A 220 59.86 -27.10 -9.15
CA ASN A 220 59.68 -25.68 -8.88
C ASN A 220 60.89 -24.84 -9.32
N SER A 221 60.80 -23.52 -9.17
CA SER A 221 61.89 -22.59 -9.53
C SER A 221 63.20 -22.81 -8.79
N ALA A 222 63.18 -23.41 -7.60
CA ALA A 222 64.37 -23.74 -6.81
C ALA A 222 65.02 -25.07 -7.20
N GLY A 223 64.38 -25.88 -8.05
CA GLY A 223 64.85 -27.21 -8.43
C GLY A 223 64.37 -28.34 -7.51
N THR A 224 63.46 -28.07 -6.58
CA THR A 224 62.78 -29.08 -5.77
C THR A 224 61.72 -29.79 -6.60
N LEU A 225 61.67 -31.12 -6.54
CA LEU A 225 60.60 -31.92 -7.14
C LEU A 225 59.47 -32.16 -6.16
N GLY A 226 58.24 -31.93 -6.60
CA GLY A 226 57.01 -32.47 -6.03
C GLY A 226 56.60 -33.73 -6.76
N PHE A 227 56.34 -34.82 -6.04
CA PHE A 227 56.00 -36.11 -6.64
C PHE A 227 55.12 -36.97 -5.73
N SER A 228 54.46 -37.96 -6.32
CA SER A 228 53.81 -39.04 -5.58
C SER A 228 54.69 -40.28 -5.56
N ALA A 229 54.62 -41.08 -4.51
CA ALA A 229 55.37 -42.34 -4.42
C ALA A 229 54.66 -43.36 -3.52
N TYR A 230 55.03 -44.62 -3.66
CA TYR A 230 54.75 -45.67 -2.68
C TYR A 230 56.00 -45.90 -1.85
N LEU A 231 55.81 -45.98 -0.54
CA LEU A 231 56.84 -46.34 0.42
C LEU A 231 57.02 -47.87 0.47
N GLU A 232 58.12 -48.32 1.07
CA GLU A 232 58.42 -49.75 1.26
C GLU A 232 57.38 -50.51 2.09
N ASP A 233 56.69 -49.82 3.00
CA ASP A 233 55.57 -50.34 3.78
C ASP A 233 54.22 -50.31 3.03
N GLU A 234 54.26 -50.02 1.73
CA GLU A 234 53.12 -49.90 0.80
C GLU A 234 52.21 -48.70 1.05
N ASP A 235 52.55 -47.81 1.99
CA ASP A 235 51.82 -46.56 2.16
C ASP A 235 52.11 -45.62 0.98
N ARG A 236 51.08 -44.88 0.55
CA ARG A 236 51.18 -43.95 -0.58
C ARG A 236 51.28 -42.53 -0.06
N GLY A 237 52.14 -41.73 -0.68
CA GLY A 237 52.35 -40.36 -0.23
C GLY A 237 52.63 -39.35 -1.33
N LEU A 238 52.56 -38.08 -0.93
CA LEU A 238 53.04 -36.92 -1.67
C LEU A 238 54.26 -36.36 -0.97
N PHE A 239 55.30 -36.05 -1.74
CA PHE A 239 56.60 -35.67 -1.24
C PHE A 239 57.16 -34.48 -2.01
N THR A 240 58.00 -33.70 -1.33
CA THR A 240 58.91 -32.75 -1.98
C THR A 240 60.35 -33.15 -1.68
N SER A 241 61.26 -33.04 -2.66
CA SER A 241 62.68 -33.33 -2.44
C SER A 241 63.58 -32.54 -3.38
N ASP A 242 64.72 -32.06 -2.85
CA ASP A 242 65.83 -31.47 -3.62
C ASP A 242 67.02 -32.43 -3.80
N GLY A 243 66.85 -33.69 -3.37
CA GLY A 243 67.90 -34.72 -3.36
C GLY A 243 68.75 -34.75 -2.10
N THR A 244 68.63 -33.74 -1.23
CA THR A 244 69.27 -33.70 0.09
C THR A 244 68.26 -33.82 1.22
N THR A 245 67.12 -33.15 1.08
CA THR A 245 66.04 -33.11 2.06
C THR A 245 64.78 -33.60 1.39
N THR A 246 64.11 -34.57 2.01
CA THR A 246 62.81 -35.07 1.56
C THR A 246 61.77 -34.75 2.63
N THR A 247 60.74 -34.01 2.23
CA THR A 247 59.62 -33.63 3.09
C THR A 247 58.39 -34.43 2.70
N THR A 248 57.73 -35.01 3.69
CA THR A 248 56.43 -35.67 3.48
C THR A 248 55.33 -34.63 3.57
N ILE A 249 54.51 -34.53 2.52
CA ILE A 249 53.41 -33.57 2.44
C ILE A 249 52.11 -34.21 2.93
N ALA A 250 51.83 -35.43 2.47
CA ALA A 250 50.67 -36.20 2.88
C ALA A 250 50.94 -37.70 2.71
N LEU A 251 50.31 -38.52 3.56
CA LEU A 251 50.35 -39.97 3.53
C LEU A 251 48.93 -40.54 3.56
N SER A 252 48.71 -41.69 2.92
CA SER A 252 47.41 -42.37 2.93
C SER A 252 47.11 -43.11 4.23
N SER A 253 48.13 -43.39 5.05
CA SER A 253 47.96 -43.82 6.44
C SER A 253 47.66 -42.67 7.41
N GLY A 254 47.78 -41.42 6.94
CA GLY A 254 47.44 -40.24 7.70
C GLY A 254 45.93 -40.13 7.98
N PRO A 255 45.49 -39.22 8.87
CA PRO A 255 44.10 -39.19 9.34
C PRO A 255 43.10 -38.56 8.35
N TYR A 256 43.54 -38.21 7.14
CA TYR A 256 42.76 -37.35 6.24
C TYR A 256 42.52 -37.96 4.86
N PHE A 257 43.49 -38.67 4.28
CA PHE A 257 43.48 -39.02 2.87
C PHE A 257 43.63 -40.52 2.68
N SER A 258 42.87 -41.07 1.73
CA SER A 258 42.93 -42.48 1.33
C SER A 258 43.58 -42.69 -0.04
N GLY A 259 43.85 -41.61 -0.77
CA GLY A 259 44.54 -41.67 -2.05
C GLY A 259 44.74 -40.30 -2.70
N PHE A 260 45.74 -40.21 -3.57
CA PHE A 260 46.18 -38.97 -4.20
C PHE A 260 46.23 -39.07 -5.72
N THR A 261 46.22 -37.95 -6.41
CA THR A 261 46.75 -37.86 -7.79
C THR A 261 48.17 -37.31 -7.75
N GLU A 262 48.88 -37.34 -8.88
CA GLU A 262 50.17 -36.66 -8.91
C GLU A 262 49.97 -35.15 -8.70
N PRO A 263 50.93 -34.47 -8.05
CA PRO A 263 50.78 -33.07 -7.67
C PRO A 263 51.24 -32.10 -8.77
N SER A 264 50.91 -30.82 -8.59
CA SER A 264 51.64 -29.66 -9.12
C SER A 264 52.33 -28.95 -7.95
N ILE A 265 53.41 -28.20 -8.19
CA ILE A 265 54.23 -27.57 -7.14
C ILE A 265 54.41 -26.09 -7.44
N ASN A 266 54.29 -25.24 -6.43
CA ASN A 266 54.63 -23.81 -6.55
C ASN A 266 56.08 -23.51 -6.12
N SER A 267 56.50 -22.26 -6.29
CA SER A 267 57.87 -21.81 -5.93
C SER A 267 58.21 -21.98 -4.44
N ALA A 268 57.22 -22.00 -3.55
CA ALA A 268 57.41 -22.21 -2.10
C ALA A 268 57.51 -23.69 -1.72
N GLY A 269 57.22 -24.62 -2.63
CA GLY A 269 57.17 -26.05 -2.35
C GLY A 269 55.81 -26.56 -1.87
N THR A 270 54.76 -25.74 -1.92
CA THR A 270 53.38 -26.18 -1.69
C THR A 270 52.93 -27.03 -2.89
N LEU A 271 52.32 -28.18 -2.59
CA LEU A 271 51.74 -29.05 -3.60
C LEU A 271 50.25 -28.78 -3.76
N ALA A 272 49.75 -28.68 -5.00
CA ALA A 272 48.34 -28.84 -5.33
C ALA A 272 48.07 -30.24 -5.85
N PHE A 273 46.99 -30.88 -5.39
CA PHE A 273 46.64 -32.24 -5.78
C PHE A 273 45.15 -32.48 -5.62
N THR A 274 44.64 -33.52 -6.28
CA THR A 274 43.31 -34.06 -5.95
C THR A 274 43.46 -35.29 -5.08
N ALA A 275 42.56 -35.45 -4.12
CA ALA A 275 42.62 -36.55 -3.17
C ALA A 275 41.25 -37.05 -2.76
N SER A 276 41.21 -38.34 -2.43
CA SER A 276 40.10 -38.97 -1.72
C SER A 276 40.37 -38.86 -0.22
N LEU A 277 39.33 -38.53 0.55
CA LEU A 277 39.37 -38.52 2.01
C LEU A 277 38.95 -39.87 2.56
N ASP A 278 39.33 -40.16 3.80
CA ASP A 278 38.88 -41.35 4.53
C ASP A 278 37.36 -41.37 4.75
N SER A 279 36.73 -40.19 4.76
CA SER A 279 35.27 -40.04 4.79
C SER A 279 34.57 -40.47 3.50
N GLY A 280 35.33 -40.76 2.43
CA GLY A 280 34.81 -41.01 1.09
C GLY A 280 34.54 -39.75 0.26
N ALA A 281 34.81 -38.56 0.81
CA ALA A 281 34.78 -37.32 0.03
C ALA A 281 35.94 -37.26 -0.98
N TYR A 282 35.82 -36.44 -2.01
CA TYR A 282 36.84 -36.23 -3.03
C TYR A 282 36.94 -34.73 -3.35
N GLY A 283 38.16 -34.20 -3.50
CA GLY A 283 38.37 -32.77 -3.63
C GLY A 283 39.71 -32.38 -4.23
N VAL A 284 39.90 -31.07 -4.36
CA VAL A 284 41.14 -30.39 -4.72
C VAL A 284 41.72 -29.76 -3.45
N PHE A 285 43.00 -29.99 -3.20
CA PHE A 285 43.70 -29.56 -1.99
C PHE A 285 45.04 -28.92 -2.34
N THR A 286 45.51 -28.05 -1.45
CA THR A 286 46.92 -27.68 -1.38
C THR A 286 47.51 -28.12 -0.05
N GLY A 287 48.80 -28.41 -0.02
CA GLY A 287 49.50 -28.79 1.20
C GLY A 287 51.00 -28.57 1.16
N ASP A 288 51.58 -28.24 2.31
CA ASP A 288 53.01 -27.96 2.50
C ASP A 288 53.68 -28.91 3.52
N GLY A 289 52.95 -29.94 3.97
CA GLY A 289 53.38 -30.89 5.00
C GLY A 289 53.07 -30.45 6.43
N THR A 290 52.59 -29.23 6.64
CA THR A 290 52.13 -28.71 7.94
C THR A 290 50.65 -28.41 7.93
N THR A 291 50.15 -27.90 6.82
CA THR A 291 48.76 -27.50 6.62
C THR A 291 48.24 -28.11 5.33
N ASN A 292 46.97 -28.48 5.34
CA ASN A 292 46.22 -28.84 4.13
C ASN A 292 45.04 -27.89 4.00
N THR A 293 44.96 -27.20 2.87
CA THR A 293 43.87 -26.29 2.54
C THR A 293 42.93 -26.94 1.54
N ILE A 294 41.63 -26.84 1.81
CA ILE A 294 40.59 -27.31 0.90
C ILE A 294 40.37 -26.21 -0.14
N ILE A 295 40.62 -26.50 -1.41
CA ILE A 295 40.35 -25.57 -2.51
C ILE A 295 38.92 -25.77 -3.03
N ALA A 296 38.53 -27.02 -3.27
CA ALA A 296 37.19 -27.37 -3.73
C ALA A 296 36.82 -28.79 -3.33
N MET A 297 35.54 -29.05 -3.03
CA MET A 297 35.04 -30.38 -2.67
C MET A 297 33.87 -30.81 -3.53
N ARG A 298 33.79 -32.12 -3.77
CA ARG A 298 32.61 -32.74 -4.39
C ARG A 298 31.41 -32.53 -3.47
N GLY A 299 30.25 -32.22 -4.04
CA GLY A 299 29.05 -31.92 -3.26
C GLY A 299 27.99 -31.23 -4.09
N LEU A 300 27.42 -30.13 -3.57
CA LEU A 300 26.28 -29.44 -4.18
C LEU A 300 26.56 -28.89 -5.59
N ILE A 301 27.81 -28.49 -5.86
CA ILE A 301 28.20 -27.82 -7.11
C ILE A 301 28.96 -28.79 -8.03
N TYR A 302 29.98 -29.45 -7.49
CA TYR A 302 30.90 -30.28 -8.25
C TYR A 302 30.58 -31.76 -8.09
N SER A 303 30.44 -32.47 -9.21
CA SER A 303 30.24 -33.92 -9.27
C SER A 303 31.54 -34.71 -9.35
N GLY A 304 32.64 -34.06 -9.75
CA GLY A 304 33.97 -34.64 -9.73
C GLY A 304 35.03 -33.67 -10.26
N PHE A 305 36.30 -34.03 -10.08
CA PHE A 305 37.45 -33.24 -10.51
C PHE A 305 38.36 -34.05 -11.45
N SER A 306 39.04 -33.35 -12.35
CA SER A 306 40.17 -33.90 -13.10
C SER A 306 41.32 -34.26 -12.15
N SER A 307 42.13 -35.25 -12.52
CA SER A 307 43.36 -35.60 -11.79
C SER A 307 44.50 -34.58 -11.98
N VAL A 308 44.30 -33.60 -12.86
CA VAL A 308 45.26 -32.56 -13.21
C VAL A 308 44.82 -31.23 -12.62
N VAL A 309 45.74 -30.62 -11.88
CA VAL A 309 45.62 -29.31 -11.25
C VAL A 309 46.93 -28.54 -11.45
N SER A 310 46.87 -27.22 -11.39
CA SER A 310 48.03 -26.32 -11.52
C SER A 310 47.99 -25.31 -10.40
N ILE A 311 49.12 -25.02 -9.77
CA ILE A 311 49.23 -24.03 -8.70
C ILE A 311 50.25 -22.94 -9.08
N ASN A 312 49.95 -21.69 -8.73
CA ASN A 312 50.88 -20.58 -8.93
C ASN A 312 51.62 -20.23 -7.61
N SER A 313 52.52 -19.25 -7.65
CA SER A 313 53.33 -18.86 -6.49
C SER A 313 52.50 -18.32 -5.31
N THR A 314 51.30 -17.80 -5.55
CA THR A 314 50.43 -17.25 -4.51
C THR A 314 49.58 -18.32 -3.81
N GLY A 315 49.55 -19.54 -4.35
CA GLY A 315 48.73 -20.64 -3.84
C GLY A 315 47.37 -20.76 -4.55
N ALA A 316 47.07 -19.88 -5.51
CA ALA A 316 45.89 -20.04 -6.34
C ALA A 316 46.04 -21.30 -7.20
N THR A 317 44.97 -22.07 -7.28
CA THR A 317 44.96 -23.41 -7.87
C THR A 317 43.93 -23.47 -8.99
N ALA A 318 44.39 -23.71 -10.21
CA ALA A 318 43.54 -24.00 -11.36
C ALA A 318 43.17 -25.49 -11.41
N PHE A 319 41.88 -25.77 -11.59
CA PHE A 319 41.36 -27.13 -11.67
C PHE A 319 40.19 -27.24 -12.66
N ARG A 320 40.01 -28.43 -13.25
CA ARG A 320 38.81 -28.76 -14.04
C ARG A 320 37.84 -29.57 -13.18
N ALA A 321 36.58 -29.15 -13.16
CA ALA A 321 35.51 -29.86 -12.46
C ALA A 321 34.34 -30.18 -13.38
N ASN A 322 33.68 -31.32 -13.14
CA ASN A 322 32.36 -31.62 -13.68
C ASN A 322 31.30 -31.05 -12.72
N LEU A 323 30.20 -30.56 -13.25
CA LEU A 323 29.12 -29.97 -12.45
C LEU A 323 28.02 -31.00 -12.17
N GLU A 324 27.34 -30.88 -11.02
CA GLU A 324 26.15 -31.70 -10.71
C GLU A 324 24.99 -31.42 -11.67
N ALA A 325 24.85 -30.16 -12.12
CA ALA A 325 23.86 -29.77 -13.13
C ALA A 325 24.17 -30.29 -14.56
N GLY A 326 25.30 -30.98 -14.75
CA GLY A 326 25.80 -31.44 -16.04
C GLY A 326 26.81 -30.49 -16.68
N GLY A 327 27.66 -31.04 -17.56
CA GLY A 327 28.78 -30.32 -18.15
C GLY A 327 30.00 -30.20 -17.22
N GLY A 328 30.90 -29.27 -17.53
CA GLY A 328 32.08 -29.00 -16.71
C GLY A 328 32.67 -27.61 -16.94
N GLY A 329 33.60 -27.23 -16.07
CA GLY A 329 34.28 -25.93 -16.08
C GLY A 329 35.74 -26.02 -15.68
N ILE A 330 36.50 -24.99 -16.06
CA ILE A 330 37.81 -24.66 -15.50
C ILE A 330 37.59 -23.57 -14.47
N TYR A 331 38.22 -23.72 -13.31
CA TYR A 331 38.10 -22.84 -12.16
C TYR A 331 39.48 -22.51 -11.62
N VAL A 332 39.61 -21.36 -10.96
CA VAL A 332 40.77 -20.98 -10.15
C VAL A 332 40.27 -20.66 -8.75
N GLY A 333 40.87 -21.25 -7.72
CA GLY A 333 40.51 -20.97 -6.33
C GLY A 333 41.71 -21.03 -5.39
N ASP A 334 41.61 -20.38 -4.25
CA ASP A 334 42.64 -20.26 -3.22
C ASP A 334 42.22 -20.86 -1.86
N GLY A 335 41.00 -21.40 -1.79
CA GLY A 335 40.40 -21.95 -0.58
C GLY A 335 39.46 -21.00 0.15
N THR A 336 39.42 -19.72 -0.23
CA THR A 336 38.40 -18.76 0.24
C THR A 336 37.47 -18.34 -0.89
N THR A 337 38.02 -18.17 -2.09
CA THR A 337 37.29 -17.80 -3.30
C THR A 337 37.46 -18.86 -4.37
N THR A 338 36.48 -18.96 -5.26
CA THR A 338 36.58 -19.81 -6.46
C THR A 338 35.91 -19.12 -7.63
N ILE A 339 36.70 -18.89 -8.67
CA ILE A 339 36.31 -18.16 -9.87
C ILE A 339 36.19 -19.15 -11.03
N LYS A 340 35.09 -19.06 -11.79
CA LYS A 340 34.91 -19.86 -13.00
C LYS A 340 35.59 -19.16 -14.17
N VAL A 341 36.59 -19.82 -14.77
CA VAL A 341 37.29 -19.31 -15.95
C VAL A 341 36.43 -19.49 -17.20
N ILE A 342 36.03 -20.71 -17.50
CA ILE A 342 35.19 -21.05 -18.66
C ILE A 342 34.54 -22.42 -18.45
N GLY A 343 33.39 -22.67 -19.07
CA GLY A 343 32.74 -23.98 -19.03
C GLY A 343 32.06 -24.40 -20.32
N THR A 344 31.70 -25.68 -20.38
CA THR A 344 30.88 -26.23 -21.47
C THR A 344 29.55 -25.47 -21.55
N GLY A 345 29.09 -25.18 -22.77
CA GLY A 345 27.92 -24.36 -23.03
C GLY A 345 28.21 -22.86 -23.13
N ASN A 346 29.40 -22.39 -22.73
CA ASN A 346 29.79 -21.00 -22.93
C ASN A 346 30.18 -20.73 -24.40
N ALA A 347 29.96 -19.47 -24.84
CA ALA A 347 30.41 -19.03 -26.14
C ALA A 347 31.93 -18.79 -26.13
N LEU A 348 32.63 -19.27 -27.14
CA LEU A 348 34.07 -19.09 -27.33
C LEU A 348 34.37 -19.06 -28.83
N PHE A 349 35.08 -18.02 -29.29
CA PHE A 349 35.51 -17.83 -30.69
C PHE A 349 34.41 -18.07 -31.75
N GLY A 350 33.21 -17.54 -31.48
CA GLY A 350 32.05 -17.61 -32.39
C GLY A 350 31.31 -18.95 -32.40
N SER A 351 31.60 -19.86 -31.47
CA SER A 351 30.90 -21.14 -31.31
C SER A 351 30.70 -21.48 -29.84
N THR A 352 30.17 -22.66 -29.55
CA THR A 352 29.89 -23.11 -28.17
C THR A 352 30.92 -24.13 -27.71
N VAL A 353 31.45 -23.95 -26.50
CA VAL A 353 32.39 -24.89 -25.88
C VAL A 353 31.70 -26.21 -25.56
N VAL A 354 32.26 -27.33 -26.04
CA VAL A 354 31.80 -28.70 -25.76
C VAL A 354 32.85 -29.56 -25.05
N GLY A 355 34.12 -29.16 -25.09
CA GLY A 355 35.22 -29.82 -24.39
C GLY A 355 36.25 -28.82 -23.89
N ILE A 356 36.82 -29.09 -22.72
CA ILE A 356 37.85 -28.26 -22.07
C ILE A 356 38.79 -29.15 -21.24
N SER A 357 40.07 -28.81 -21.19
CA SER A 357 41.06 -29.41 -20.29
C SER A 357 42.22 -28.45 -19.98
N ILE A 358 42.91 -28.69 -18.86
CA ILE A 358 44.07 -27.92 -18.40
C ILE A 358 45.23 -28.86 -18.07
N GLY A 359 46.45 -28.33 -18.14
CA GLY A 359 47.68 -29.03 -17.77
C GLY A 359 48.15 -28.78 -16.34
N ARG A 360 49.27 -29.39 -15.94
CA ARG A 360 49.89 -29.20 -14.60
C ARG A 360 50.65 -27.88 -14.43
N ASP A 361 51.02 -27.24 -15.55
CA ASP A 361 51.65 -25.91 -15.65
C ASP A 361 50.73 -24.94 -16.42
N ALA A 362 49.43 -24.99 -16.12
CA ALA A 362 48.41 -24.23 -16.83
C ALA A 362 48.13 -22.85 -16.24
N LEU A 363 48.60 -22.54 -15.03
CA LEU A 363 48.36 -21.29 -14.34
C LEU A 363 49.68 -20.57 -14.04
N ASN A 364 49.79 -19.30 -14.41
CA ASN A 364 50.93 -18.45 -14.03
C ASN A 364 50.58 -17.48 -12.88
N ASP A 365 51.60 -16.77 -12.39
CA ASP A 365 51.46 -15.82 -11.28
C ASP A 365 50.65 -14.56 -11.64
N ALA A 366 50.44 -14.30 -12.93
CA ALA A 366 49.53 -13.26 -13.42
C ALA A 366 48.06 -13.72 -13.44
N GLY A 367 47.77 -14.94 -13.00
CA GLY A 367 46.42 -15.51 -12.98
C GLY A 367 45.92 -15.97 -14.36
N GLN A 368 46.78 -15.96 -15.38
CA GLN A 368 46.42 -16.43 -16.72
C GLN A 368 46.36 -17.96 -16.75
N VAL A 369 45.36 -18.49 -17.43
CA VAL A 369 45.15 -19.93 -17.58
C VAL A 369 45.31 -20.35 -19.03
N GLY A 370 46.29 -21.21 -19.30
CA GLY A 370 46.43 -21.91 -20.58
C GLY A 370 45.54 -23.15 -20.61
N PHE A 371 44.71 -23.31 -21.63
CA PHE A 371 43.77 -24.43 -21.71
C PHE A 371 43.54 -24.93 -23.14
N PHE A 372 43.16 -26.19 -23.25
CA PHE A 372 42.63 -26.78 -24.48
C PHE A 372 41.11 -26.61 -24.54
N TYR A 373 40.57 -26.38 -25.74
CA TYR A 373 39.14 -26.28 -25.99
C TYR A 373 38.70 -27.09 -27.21
N GLN A 374 37.44 -27.52 -27.19
CA GLN A 374 36.72 -28.08 -28.33
C GLN A 374 35.37 -27.37 -28.46
N LEU A 375 35.01 -27.03 -29.70
CA LEU A 375 33.81 -26.27 -30.05
C LEU A 375 32.78 -27.16 -30.76
N ALA A 376 31.51 -26.77 -30.67
CA ALA A 376 30.38 -27.50 -31.25
C ALA A 376 30.43 -27.59 -32.79
N ASP A 377 31.16 -26.68 -33.45
CA ASP A 377 31.40 -26.70 -34.90
C ASP A 377 32.54 -27.66 -35.31
N GLY A 378 33.12 -28.41 -34.36
CA GLY A 378 34.20 -29.36 -34.57
C GLY A 378 35.60 -28.78 -34.44
N ARG A 379 35.76 -27.44 -34.41
CA ARG A 379 37.06 -26.82 -34.18
C ARG A 379 37.57 -27.11 -32.77
N HIS A 380 38.86 -27.28 -32.64
CA HIS A 380 39.51 -27.47 -31.35
C HIS A 380 40.92 -26.90 -31.40
N GLY A 381 41.42 -26.50 -30.23
CA GLY A 381 42.64 -25.72 -30.15
C GLY A 381 43.07 -25.42 -28.72
N VAL A 382 44.02 -24.51 -28.60
CA VAL A 382 44.56 -24.04 -27.33
C VAL A 382 44.44 -22.52 -27.22
N ALA A 383 44.12 -22.05 -26.03
CA ALA A 383 43.85 -20.65 -25.74
C ALA A 383 44.42 -20.23 -24.39
N ILE A 384 44.57 -18.90 -24.22
CA ILE A 384 44.88 -18.27 -22.95
C ILE A 384 43.64 -17.55 -22.46
N ALA A 385 43.24 -17.82 -21.22
CA ALA A 385 42.31 -17.00 -20.47
C ALA A 385 43.12 -16.01 -19.63
N THR A 386 42.99 -14.72 -19.88
CA THR A 386 43.64 -13.65 -19.12
C THR A 386 42.63 -12.95 -18.22
N PRO A 387 42.87 -12.85 -16.89
CA PRO A 387 41.99 -12.12 -15.99
C PRO A 387 41.70 -10.71 -16.52
N ALA A 388 40.44 -10.29 -16.49
CA ALA A 388 40.08 -8.92 -16.83
C ALA A 388 40.76 -7.94 -15.86
N PRO A 389 41.26 -6.78 -16.33
CA PRO A 389 41.86 -5.78 -15.46
C PRO A 389 40.91 -5.40 -14.32
N GLY A 390 41.35 -5.53 -13.06
CA GLY A 390 40.55 -5.22 -11.87
C GLY A 390 39.75 -6.37 -11.27
N CYS A 391 39.68 -7.56 -11.90
CA CYS A 391 38.90 -8.70 -11.36
C CYS A 391 39.59 -9.54 -10.28
N ALA A 392 40.84 -9.23 -9.90
CA ALA A 392 41.61 -10.00 -8.92
C ALA A 392 41.66 -9.35 -7.53
N VAL A 393 41.01 -8.20 -7.36
CA VAL A 393 40.97 -7.48 -6.09
C VAL A 393 39.59 -7.72 -5.47
N ASP A 394 39.58 -8.08 -4.20
CA ASP A 394 38.41 -8.14 -3.32
C ASP A 394 38.72 -7.16 -2.17
N THR A 395 38.22 -5.94 -2.31
CA THR A 395 38.64 -4.78 -1.52
C THR A 395 38.12 -4.86 -0.09
N ASP A 396 36.90 -5.36 0.12
CA ASP A 396 36.30 -5.51 1.45
C ASP A 396 36.38 -6.94 2.04
N ARG A 397 36.84 -7.91 1.24
CA ARG A 397 37.10 -9.30 1.62
C ARG A 397 35.85 -10.07 1.99
N ASP A 398 34.75 -9.82 1.30
CA ASP A 398 33.49 -10.54 1.49
C ASP A 398 33.45 -11.89 0.74
N GLY A 399 34.46 -12.16 -0.08
CA GLY A 399 34.58 -13.36 -0.91
C GLY A 399 34.13 -13.14 -2.35
N THR A 400 33.63 -11.95 -2.69
CA THR A 400 33.26 -11.52 -4.03
C THR A 400 34.28 -10.50 -4.52
N VAL A 401 34.98 -10.80 -5.61
CA VAL A 401 35.95 -9.86 -6.20
C VAL A 401 35.24 -8.59 -6.69
N ASP A 402 35.89 -7.44 -6.60
CA ASP A 402 35.38 -6.09 -6.89
C ASP A 402 34.64 -5.98 -8.23
N CYS A 403 35.05 -6.76 -9.23
CA CYS A 403 34.41 -6.74 -10.55
C CYS A 403 33.07 -7.50 -10.61
N GLN A 404 32.78 -8.31 -9.60
CA GLN A 404 31.53 -9.05 -9.38
C GLN A 404 30.74 -8.51 -8.21
N ASP A 405 31.36 -7.66 -7.39
CA ASP A 405 30.74 -7.05 -6.25
C ASP A 405 30.03 -5.76 -6.68
N GLY A 406 28.71 -5.73 -6.54
CA GLY A 406 27.92 -4.52 -6.73
C GLY A 406 28.18 -3.45 -5.67
N CYS A 407 28.86 -3.83 -4.57
CA CYS A 407 29.28 -3.00 -3.46
C CYS A 407 30.71 -3.29 -2.99
N PRO A 408 31.75 -3.02 -3.81
CA PRO A 408 33.16 -3.42 -3.56
C PRO A 408 33.84 -2.93 -2.28
N ASN A 409 33.14 -2.20 -1.41
CA ASN A 409 33.68 -1.67 -0.16
C ASN A 409 32.75 -1.96 1.03
N ASP A 410 31.68 -2.73 0.83
CA ASP A 410 30.72 -3.11 1.86
C ASP A 410 30.74 -4.64 2.08
N PRO A 411 31.48 -5.12 3.10
CA PRO A 411 31.62 -6.55 3.33
C PRO A 411 30.32 -7.25 3.77
N GLY A 412 29.24 -6.50 4.00
CA GLY A 412 27.92 -7.04 4.31
C GLY A 412 27.04 -7.27 3.09
N LYS A 413 27.44 -6.83 1.88
CA LYS A 413 26.60 -6.88 0.69
C LYS A 413 27.43 -7.08 -0.57
N THR A 414 27.05 -8.05 -1.40
CA THR A 414 27.59 -8.24 -2.75
C THR A 414 26.80 -7.47 -3.83
N ALA A 415 25.73 -6.77 -3.44
CA ALA A 415 24.83 -6.02 -4.31
C ALA A 415 24.16 -4.88 -3.53
N PRO A 416 23.85 -3.72 -4.17
CA PRO A 416 23.33 -2.54 -3.47
C PRO A 416 22.02 -2.77 -2.69
N GLY A 417 21.16 -3.70 -3.09
CA GLY A 417 19.88 -3.90 -2.42
C GLY A 417 18.97 -2.66 -2.49
N GLN A 418 18.02 -2.53 -1.55
CA GLN A 418 17.06 -1.42 -1.49
C GLN A 418 17.68 -0.14 -0.90
N CYS A 419 18.61 -0.29 0.04
CA CYS A 419 19.27 0.80 0.75
C CYS A 419 20.61 1.24 0.15
N GLY A 420 21.03 0.62 -0.95
CA GLY A 420 22.37 0.81 -1.50
C GLY A 420 23.46 0.09 -0.67
N CYS A 421 24.71 0.36 -1.03
CA CYS A 421 25.87 -0.17 -0.32
C CYS A 421 26.12 0.61 0.99
N GLY A 422 26.61 -0.09 2.02
CA GLY A 422 26.98 0.44 3.33
C GLY A 422 25.84 0.54 4.35
N VAL A 423 24.61 0.20 3.96
CA VAL A 423 23.41 0.28 4.81
C VAL A 423 22.61 -1.02 4.67
N ALA A 424 22.41 -1.75 5.76
CA ALA A 424 21.66 -3.01 5.73
C ALA A 424 20.21 -2.82 5.25
N ASP A 425 19.71 -3.75 4.42
CA ASP A 425 18.30 -3.80 3.99
C ASP A 425 17.40 -4.39 5.10
N THR A 426 17.51 -3.84 6.31
CA THR A 426 16.70 -4.30 7.45
C THR A 426 15.29 -3.77 7.28
N ASP A 427 14.31 -4.64 7.40
CA ASP A 427 12.89 -4.35 7.50
C ASP A 427 12.46 -4.79 8.90
N THR A 428 12.18 -3.81 9.78
CA THR A 428 11.98 -4.08 11.21
C THR A 428 10.57 -4.58 11.53
N ASP A 429 9.57 -4.11 10.79
CA ASP A 429 8.16 -4.40 11.03
C ASP A 429 7.57 -5.38 10.02
N GLY A 430 8.25 -5.65 8.92
CA GLY A 430 7.95 -6.73 7.98
C GLY A 430 6.94 -6.35 6.91
N ASP A 431 6.93 -5.10 6.45
CA ASP A 431 6.02 -4.60 5.40
C ASP A 431 6.60 -4.63 3.97
N ASP A 432 7.77 -5.25 3.81
CA ASP A 432 8.55 -5.35 2.57
C ASP A 432 9.22 -4.03 2.14
N THR A 433 9.21 -2.98 2.98
CA THR A 433 9.96 -1.74 2.79
C THR A 433 11.13 -1.66 3.76
N ALA A 434 12.37 -1.71 3.27
CA ALA A 434 13.52 -1.57 4.15
C ALA A 434 13.50 -0.21 4.88
N ASN A 435 13.92 -0.22 6.16
CA ASN A 435 13.95 0.92 7.08
C ASN A 435 14.52 2.22 6.48
N CYS A 436 15.47 2.11 5.54
CA CYS A 436 16.10 3.27 4.89
C CYS A 436 15.17 4.02 3.94
N ASN A 437 14.16 3.34 3.41
CA ASN A 437 13.15 3.84 2.48
C ASN A 437 11.77 3.90 3.14
N ASP A 438 11.68 3.57 4.42
CA ASP A 438 10.44 3.54 5.18
C ASP A 438 10.33 4.79 6.07
N GLY A 439 9.27 5.56 5.86
CA GLY A 439 8.92 6.71 6.70
C GLY A 439 8.33 6.33 8.06
N CYS A 440 7.93 5.06 8.23
CA CYS A 440 7.39 4.49 9.46
C CYS A 440 8.00 3.11 9.80
N PRO A 441 9.31 3.02 10.11
CA PRO A 441 10.06 1.75 10.25
C PRO A 441 9.61 0.77 11.36
N ASN A 442 8.50 1.03 12.05
CA ASN A 442 7.97 0.17 13.11
C ASN A 442 6.43 -0.01 13.00
N ASP A 443 5.82 0.44 11.91
CA ASP A 443 4.40 0.30 11.61
C ASP A 443 4.20 -0.41 10.26
N ALA A 444 4.05 -1.73 10.32
CA ALA A 444 3.90 -2.56 9.11
C ALA A 444 2.65 -2.27 8.26
N THR A 445 1.78 -1.35 8.69
CA THR A 445 0.59 -0.94 7.94
C THR A 445 0.83 0.31 7.09
N LYS A 446 1.98 0.97 7.24
CA LYS A 446 2.31 2.22 6.56
C LYS A 446 3.79 2.31 6.24
N THR A 447 4.10 2.69 5.01
CA THR A 447 5.47 3.05 4.57
C THR A 447 5.76 4.55 4.65
N ALA A 448 4.76 5.35 5.02
CA ALA A 448 4.86 6.79 5.18
C ALA A 448 3.93 7.27 6.30
N PRO A 449 4.30 8.32 7.06
CA PRO A 449 3.52 8.78 8.21
C PRO A 449 2.06 9.16 7.91
N GLY A 450 1.74 9.60 6.70
CA GLY A 450 0.38 10.06 6.40
C GLY A 450 -0.05 11.27 7.25
N ALA A 451 -1.35 11.48 7.40
CA ALA A 451 -1.92 12.64 8.10
C ALA A 451 -1.94 12.44 9.63
N CYS A 452 -2.11 11.20 10.08
CA CYS A 452 -2.16 10.81 11.48
C CYS A 452 -0.80 10.37 12.06
N GLY A 453 0.26 10.37 11.24
CA GLY A 453 1.54 9.79 11.63
C GLY A 453 1.57 8.27 11.58
N CYS A 454 2.69 7.69 12.00
CA CYS A 454 2.88 6.24 12.09
C CYS A 454 2.09 5.67 13.29
N GLY A 455 1.59 4.44 13.14
CA GLY A 455 0.88 3.66 14.16
C GLY A 455 -0.62 3.97 14.28
N VAL A 456 -1.14 4.93 13.50
CA VAL A 456 -2.54 5.35 13.53
C VAL A 456 -3.08 5.41 12.11
N ALA A 457 -4.10 4.62 11.80
CA ALA A 457 -4.70 4.60 10.46
C ALA A 457 -5.26 5.98 10.06
N ASP A 458 -5.02 6.41 8.82
CA ASP A 458 -5.62 7.61 8.21
C ASP A 458 -7.08 7.35 7.81
N THR A 459 -7.87 6.80 8.74
CA THR A 459 -9.28 6.53 8.50
C THR A 459 -10.04 7.85 8.50
N ASP A 460 -10.83 8.06 7.45
CA ASP A 460 -11.79 9.15 7.31
C ASP A 460 -13.18 8.50 7.33
N SER A 461 -13.87 8.63 8.46
CA SER A 461 -15.10 7.87 8.72
C SER A 461 -16.34 8.44 8.03
N ASP A 462 -16.37 9.73 7.73
CA ASP A 462 -17.50 10.39 7.08
C ASP A 462 -17.20 10.87 5.65
N GLY A 463 -15.94 10.80 5.22
CA GLY A 463 -15.50 11.03 3.85
C GLY A 463 -15.33 12.49 3.49
N ASP A 464 -15.09 13.37 4.46
CA ASP A 464 -14.93 14.82 4.23
C ASP A 464 -13.53 15.23 3.77
N GLY A 465 -12.59 14.28 3.77
CA GLY A 465 -11.20 14.48 3.38
C GLY A 465 -10.25 14.73 4.56
N THR A 466 -10.75 14.78 5.79
CA THR A 466 -9.94 14.91 7.01
C THR A 466 -9.92 13.59 7.77
N ALA A 467 -8.73 13.04 7.99
CA ALA A 467 -8.62 11.82 8.77
C ALA A 467 -9.08 12.04 10.22
N ASN A 468 -9.77 11.06 10.80
CA ASN A 468 -10.39 11.11 12.12
C ASN A 468 -9.48 11.63 13.24
N CYS A 469 -8.17 11.41 13.14
CA CYS A 469 -7.18 11.87 14.13
C CYS A 469 -7.02 13.40 14.16
N ASN A 470 -7.31 14.06 13.04
CA ASN A 470 -7.21 15.50 12.83
C ASN A 470 -8.59 16.15 12.65
N ASP A 471 -9.65 15.37 12.79
CA ASP A 471 -11.02 15.81 12.62
C ASP A 471 -11.70 16.02 14.00
N GLY A 472 -12.16 17.24 14.24
CA GLY A 472 -12.92 17.59 15.43
C GLY A 472 -14.36 17.06 15.41
N CYS A 473 -14.86 16.62 14.26
CA CYS A 473 -16.16 16.00 14.06
C CYS A 473 -16.10 14.75 13.15
N PRO A 474 -15.48 13.63 13.58
CA PRO A 474 -15.18 12.45 12.75
C PRO A 474 -16.36 11.68 12.11
N ASN A 475 -17.59 12.17 12.26
CA ASN A 475 -18.80 11.56 11.72
C ASN A 475 -19.74 12.61 11.06
N ASP A 476 -19.30 13.84 10.90
CA ASP A 476 -20.05 14.92 10.26
C ASP A 476 -19.30 15.42 9.02
N SER A 477 -19.69 14.87 7.85
CA SER A 477 -18.98 15.14 6.59
C SER A 477 -19.04 16.59 6.08
N GLN A 478 -19.68 17.49 6.81
CA GLN A 478 -19.80 18.91 6.49
C GLN A 478 -18.90 19.78 7.36
N LYS A 479 -18.25 19.23 8.39
CA LYS A 479 -17.44 19.98 9.35
C LYS A 479 -16.22 19.18 9.81
N ILE A 480 -15.06 19.83 9.76
CA ILE A 480 -13.80 19.32 10.33
C ILE A 480 -13.58 19.77 11.79
N ALA A 481 -14.47 20.60 12.32
CA ALA A 481 -14.40 21.14 13.68
C ALA A 481 -15.83 21.44 14.19
N PRO A 482 -16.09 21.30 15.51
CA PRO A 482 -17.43 21.48 16.07
C PRO A 482 -18.07 22.84 15.79
N GLY A 483 -17.30 23.91 15.55
CA GLY A 483 -17.87 25.23 15.31
C GLY A 483 -18.70 25.75 16.51
N ILE A 484 -19.68 26.61 16.23
CA ILE A 484 -20.50 27.29 17.25
C ILE A 484 -21.68 26.41 17.69
N CYS A 485 -22.24 25.66 16.75
CA CYS A 485 -23.41 24.79 16.95
C CYS A 485 -23.04 23.32 17.25
N GLY A 486 -21.75 22.98 17.32
CA GLY A 486 -21.29 21.61 17.44
C GLY A 486 -21.28 20.85 16.10
N CYS A 487 -20.95 19.56 16.18
CA CYS A 487 -20.99 18.65 15.04
C CYS A 487 -22.44 18.25 14.72
N GLY A 488 -22.77 18.12 13.44
CA GLY A 488 -24.07 17.67 12.91
C GLY A 488 -25.10 18.77 12.72
N VAL A 489 -24.76 20.03 13.04
CA VAL A 489 -25.66 21.20 12.94
C VAL A 489 -24.91 22.33 12.24
N ALA A 490 -25.44 22.87 11.15
CA ALA A 490 -24.80 23.96 10.41
C ALA A 490 -24.63 25.22 11.28
N ASP A 491 -23.48 25.89 11.19
CA ASP A 491 -23.26 27.22 11.78
C ASP A 491 -23.89 28.30 10.87
N ALA A 492 -25.14 28.09 10.46
CA ALA A 492 -25.88 29.06 9.66
C ALA A 492 -26.27 30.26 10.53
N ASP A 493 -26.21 31.44 9.95
CA ASP A 493 -26.68 32.70 10.51
C ASP A 493 -27.60 33.29 9.43
N THR A 494 -28.89 32.97 9.55
CA THR A 494 -29.88 33.16 8.48
C THR A 494 -30.15 34.64 8.20
N ASP A 495 -30.05 35.49 9.20
CA ASP A 495 -30.26 36.95 9.08
C ASP A 495 -28.97 37.78 9.12
N ALA A 496 -27.82 37.14 9.34
CA ALA A 496 -26.51 37.76 9.36
C ALA A 496 -26.33 38.80 10.49
N ASP A 497 -26.98 38.60 11.63
CA ASP A 497 -26.83 39.46 12.81
C ASP A 497 -25.56 39.17 13.63
N GLY A 498 -24.86 38.08 13.29
CA GLY A 498 -23.63 37.63 13.93
C GLY A 498 -23.82 36.50 14.94
N THR A 499 -25.05 36.03 15.17
CA THR A 499 -25.37 34.88 16.02
C THR A 499 -25.87 33.72 15.17
N ALA A 500 -25.23 32.55 15.31
CA ALA A 500 -25.68 31.37 14.58
C ALA A 500 -27.10 30.94 15.03
N ASP A 501 -27.93 30.50 14.10
CA ASP A 501 -29.34 30.12 14.28
C ASP A 501 -29.57 29.18 15.48
N CYS A 502 -28.61 28.29 15.77
CA CYS A 502 -28.70 27.34 16.89
C CYS A 502 -28.64 28.01 18.27
N ASN A 503 -28.05 29.20 18.35
CA ASN A 503 -27.86 30.01 19.55
C ASN A 503 -28.66 31.33 19.49
N ASP A 504 -29.44 31.52 18.42
CA ASP A 504 -30.23 32.71 18.20
C ASP A 504 -31.69 32.50 18.65
N GLY A 505 -32.16 33.35 19.57
CA GLY A 505 -33.55 33.37 20.01
C GLY A 505 -34.51 33.98 18.98
N CYS A 506 -34.00 34.66 17.97
CA CYS A 506 -34.72 35.27 16.86
C CYS A 506 -33.99 35.07 15.51
N PRO A 507 -33.90 33.83 14.97
CA PRO A 507 -33.05 33.47 13.80
C PRO A 507 -33.35 34.14 12.44
N THR A 508 -34.21 35.16 12.41
CA THR A 508 -34.58 35.89 11.19
C THR A 508 -34.66 37.40 11.41
N ASP A 509 -34.39 37.88 12.63
CA ASP A 509 -34.40 39.29 13.01
C ASP A 509 -32.98 39.84 13.09
N THR A 510 -32.55 40.51 12.02
CA THR A 510 -31.20 41.11 11.85
C THR A 510 -30.75 42.06 12.97
N LEU A 511 -31.66 42.49 13.86
CA LEU A 511 -31.40 43.47 14.92
C LEU A 511 -31.45 42.85 16.33
N LYS A 512 -31.84 41.59 16.48
CA LYS A 512 -32.02 40.96 17.78
C LYS A 512 -31.61 39.49 17.76
N THR A 513 -30.75 39.15 18.71
CA THR A 513 -30.35 37.76 19.01
C THR A 513 -31.26 37.08 20.06
N ALA A 514 -32.24 37.82 20.58
CA ALA A 514 -33.19 37.35 21.59
C ALA A 514 -34.53 38.09 21.48
N PRO A 515 -35.68 37.45 21.77
CA PRO A 515 -37.01 38.04 21.57
C PRO A 515 -37.29 39.36 22.29
N GLY A 516 -36.57 39.69 23.36
CA GLY A 516 -36.82 40.94 24.09
C GLY A 516 -38.25 41.06 24.62
N ILE A 517 -38.74 42.29 24.76
CA ILE A 517 -40.03 42.60 25.39
C ILE A 517 -41.18 42.55 24.36
N CYS A 518 -40.92 42.99 23.12
CA CYS A 518 -41.87 43.04 22.01
C CYS A 518 -41.79 41.84 21.06
N GLY A 519 -41.01 40.82 21.38
CA GLY A 519 -40.72 39.70 20.49
C GLY A 519 -39.71 40.05 19.37
N CYS A 520 -39.45 39.08 18.50
CA CYS A 520 -38.63 39.26 17.31
C CYS A 520 -39.37 40.10 16.27
N GLY A 521 -38.64 40.96 15.54
CA GLY A 521 -39.11 41.80 14.43
C GLY A 521 -39.70 43.15 14.84
N ASN A 522 -39.85 43.42 16.14
CA ASN A 522 -40.42 44.67 16.67
C ASN A 522 -39.39 45.38 17.55
N SER A 523 -39.32 46.72 17.50
CA SER A 523 -38.39 47.47 18.37
C SER A 523 -38.85 47.48 19.82
N ASP A 524 -37.94 47.20 20.76
CA ASP A 524 -38.17 47.30 22.21
C ASP A 524 -37.99 48.73 22.75
N THR A 525 -37.76 49.72 21.88
CA THR A 525 -37.41 51.08 22.30
C THR A 525 -38.28 52.16 21.65
N ILE A 526 -39.27 51.78 20.83
CA ILE A 526 -40.20 52.74 20.25
C ILE A 526 -41.31 52.97 21.26
N ASP A 527 -41.40 54.22 21.70
CA ASP A 527 -42.43 54.79 22.57
C ASP A 527 -42.85 56.10 21.88
N THR A 528 -43.96 56.05 21.17
CA THR A 528 -44.37 57.08 20.20
C THR A 528 -44.86 58.36 20.88
N ASP A 529 -45.45 58.27 22.07
CA ASP A 529 -45.96 59.42 22.82
C ASP A 529 -45.11 59.81 24.05
N GLY A 530 -44.14 58.97 24.42
CA GLY A 530 -43.11 59.26 25.41
C GLY A 530 -43.57 59.08 26.84
N ASP A 531 -44.59 58.25 27.09
CA ASP A 531 -45.14 58.03 28.44
C ASP A 531 -44.36 57.01 29.29
N GLY A 532 -43.37 56.35 28.68
CA GLY A 532 -42.52 55.34 29.29
C GLY A 532 -42.95 53.90 29.00
N THR A 533 -44.06 53.69 28.29
CA THR A 533 -44.51 52.38 27.80
C THR A 533 -44.23 52.26 26.31
N VAL A 534 -43.53 51.21 25.92
CA VAL A 534 -43.22 50.97 24.50
C VAL A 534 -44.47 50.57 23.74
N ASP A 535 -44.60 51.01 22.48
CA ASP A 535 -45.81 50.90 21.66
C ASP A 535 -46.41 49.47 21.61
N CYS A 536 -45.56 48.45 21.65
CA CYS A 536 -45.99 47.06 21.58
C CYS A 536 -46.73 46.57 22.85
N LEU A 537 -46.51 47.26 23.97
CA LEU A 537 -47.14 47.02 25.26
C LEU A 537 -48.13 48.12 25.65
N ASP A 538 -48.26 49.15 24.82
CA ASP A 538 -49.15 50.28 25.06
C ASP A 538 -50.50 50.07 24.38
N GLY A 539 -51.57 50.08 25.18
CA GLY A 539 -52.95 50.01 24.68
C GLY A 539 -53.42 51.32 24.04
N CYS A 540 -52.70 52.43 24.24
CA CYS A 540 -52.94 53.72 23.63
C CYS A 540 -51.63 54.40 23.16
N PRO A 541 -50.92 53.87 22.14
CA PRO A 541 -49.56 54.29 21.72
C PRO A 541 -49.36 55.75 21.27
N THR A 542 -50.39 56.61 21.39
CA THR A 542 -50.35 58.02 20.98
C THR A 542 -50.93 58.95 22.05
N ASP A 543 -51.37 58.41 23.18
CA ASP A 543 -51.94 59.15 24.31
C ASP A 543 -51.08 58.98 25.56
N ALA A 544 -50.14 59.91 25.74
CA ALA A 544 -49.17 59.84 26.84
C ALA A 544 -49.75 59.95 28.26
N THR A 545 -51.08 60.03 28.39
CA THR A 545 -51.77 60.06 29.68
C THR A 545 -52.35 58.69 30.08
N LYS A 546 -52.37 57.72 29.16
CA LYS A 546 -52.93 56.39 29.38
C LYS A 546 -52.12 55.33 28.65
N THR A 547 -51.71 54.29 29.38
CA THR A 547 -51.11 53.09 28.78
C THR A 547 -52.15 52.03 28.40
N ALA A 548 -53.44 52.31 28.62
CA ALA A 548 -54.57 51.43 28.34
C ALA A 548 -55.86 52.23 28.07
N PRO A 549 -56.73 51.80 27.14
CA PRO A 549 -57.91 52.58 26.73
C PRO A 549 -58.89 52.95 27.84
N GLY A 550 -58.98 52.20 28.94
CA GLY A 550 -59.94 52.49 30.00
C GLY A 550 -61.40 52.44 29.53
N VAL A 551 -62.30 53.13 30.24
CA VAL A 551 -63.76 53.06 30.00
C VAL A 551 -64.20 53.99 28.87
N CYS A 552 -63.62 55.19 28.78
CA CYS A 552 -63.89 56.19 27.74
C CYS A 552 -62.97 56.07 26.51
N GLY A 553 -62.07 55.08 26.46
CA GLY A 553 -61.08 54.94 25.39
C GLY A 553 -59.84 55.84 25.56
N CYS A 554 -58.95 55.80 24.57
CA CYS A 554 -57.76 56.65 24.51
C CYS A 554 -58.15 58.10 24.16
N GLY A 555 -57.51 59.09 24.77
CA GLY A 555 -57.67 60.52 24.51
C GLY A 555 -58.77 61.22 25.32
N ILE A 556 -59.51 60.50 26.16
CA ILE A 556 -60.58 61.04 27.03
C ILE A 556 -60.38 60.52 28.46
N ALA A 557 -60.35 61.41 29.46
CA ALA A 557 -60.13 61.03 30.85
C ALA A 557 -61.32 60.28 31.46
N ASP A 558 -61.05 59.16 32.14
CA ASP A 558 -62.05 58.35 32.88
C ASP A 558 -62.30 58.94 34.28
N ALA A 559 -62.68 60.22 34.36
CA ALA A 559 -62.75 60.95 35.62
C ALA A 559 -63.98 61.88 35.77
N THR A 560 -64.75 62.09 34.70
CA THR A 560 -65.91 62.98 34.71
C THR A 560 -67.19 62.16 34.85
N ASP A 561 -67.86 62.34 35.99
CA ASP A 561 -69.19 61.82 36.35
C ASP A 561 -69.96 63.03 36.92
N THR A 562 -70.79 63.64 36.08
CA THR A 562 -71.36 64.98 36.32
C THR A 562 -72.46 64.98 37.37
N ASP A 563 -73.25 63.91 37.49
CA ASP A 563 -74.35 63.79 38.45
C ASP A 563 -74.07 62.83 39.62
N GLY A 564 -72.97 62.08 39.56
CA GLY A 564 -72.44 61.27 40.65
C GLY A 564 -73.13 59.93 40.84
N ASP A 565 -73.76 59.38 39.80
CA ASP A 565 -74.43 58.06 39.86
C ASP A 565 -73.49 56.86 39.70
N GLY A 566 -72.21 57.13 39.44
CA GLY A 566 -71.18 56.12 39.27
C GLY A 566 -70.94 55.70 37.83
N MET A 567 -71.61 56.31 36.84
CA MET A 567 -71.35 56.13 35.41
C MET A 567 -70.65 57.38 34.84
N PHE A 568 -69.53 57.20 34.13
CA PHE A 568 -68.83 58.35 33.54
C PHE A 568 -69.66 58.98 32.41
N ASP A 569 -69.60 60.31 32.26
CA ASP A 569 -70.35 61.09 31.26
C ASP A 569 -70.23 60.52 29.83
N CYS A 570 -69.08 59.93 29.50
CA CYS A 570 -68.79 59.38 28.16
C CYS A 570 -69.62 58.12 27.84
N VAL A 571 -70.15 57.44 28.85
CA VAL A 571 -70.89 56.18 28.75
C VAL A 571 -72.25 56.24 29.45
N ASP A 572 -72.61 57.35 30.08
CA ASP A 572 -73.92 57.57 30.71
C ASP A 572 -74.97 58.04 29.69
N GLY A 573 -76.11 57.34 29.66
CA GLY A 573 -77.26 57.68 28.82
C GLY A 573 -78.10 58.85 29.34
N CYS A 574 -77.96 59.24 30.61
CA CYS A 574 -78.51 60.46 31.18
C CYS A 574 -77.49 61.18 32.09
N PRO A 575 -76.46 61.84 31.52
CA PRO A 575 -75.33 62.45 32.26
C PRO A 575 -75.64 63.53 33.33
N ASN A 576 -76.91 63.81 33.59
CA ASN A 576 -77.35 64.81 34.56
C ASN A 576 -78.52 64.31 35.45
N ASP A 577 -78.91 63.03 35.36
CA ASP A 577 -79.94 62.41 36.19
C ASP A 577 -79.35 61.27 37.03
N ALA A 578 -78.99 61.60 38.27
CA ALA A 578 -78.31 60.67 39.18
C ALA A 578 -79.11 59.41 39.57
N ASN A 579 -80.38 59.31 39.16
CA ASN A 579 -81.21 58.14 39.43
C ASN A 579 -81.31 57.19 38.22
N LYS A 580 -80.73 57.55 37.07
CA LYS A 580 -81.00 56.84 35.82
C LYS A 580 -79.83 56.88 34.83
N VAL A 581 -79.01 55.84 34.79
CA VAL A 581 -77.93 55.67 33.80
C VAL A 581 -78.38 55.47 32.33
N ALA A 582 -79.69 55.41 32.05
CA ALA A 582 -80.25 55.20 30.70
C ALA A 582 -81.69 55.73 30.57
N ALA A 583 -82.00 56.46 29.51
CA ALA A 583 -83.24 57.24 29.39
C ALA A 583 -84.59 56.49 29.49
N GLY A 584 -84.68 55.16 29.41
CA GLY A 584 -85.95 54.41 29.56
C GLY A 584 -87.10 54.87 28.61
N GLU A 585 -88.35 54.51 28.92
CA GLU A 585 -89.52 54.85 28.08
C GLU A 585 -90.06 56.25 28.39
N CYS A 586 -89.98 56.68 29.65
CA CYS A 586 -90.40 58.00 30.11
C CYS A 586 -89.32 59.10 29.96
N GLY A 587 -88.12 58.76 29.46
CA GLY A 587 -86.98 59.69 29.40
C GLY A 587 -86.22 59.84 30.72
N CYS A 588 -85.17 60.65 30.72
CA CYS A 588 -84.42 61.02 31.93
C CYS A 588 -85.27 61.97 32.81
N GLY A 589 -85.18 61.84 34.13
CA GLY A 589 -85.87 62.68 35.13
C GLY A 589 -87.29 62.23 35.49
N VAL A 590 -87.81 61.18 34.85
CA VAL A 590 -89.15 60.62 35.10
C VAL A 590 -89.05 59.11 35.36
N PRO A 591 -89.58 58.60 36.49
CA PRO A 591 -89.59 57.16 36.77
C PRO A 591 -90.50 56.39 35.81
N ASP A 592 -90.02 55.26 35.28
CA ASP A 592 -90.81 54.31 34.46
C ASP A 592 -91.73 53.43 35.35
N THR A 593 -92.48 54.04 36.28
CA THR A 593 -93.36 53.29 37.20
C THR A 593 -94.66 52.91 36.48
N ASP A 594 -95.06 51.64 36.58
CA ASP A 594 -96.32 51.08 36.11
C ASP A 594 -97.15 50.67 37.35
N THR A 595 -98.25 51.37 37.62
CA THR A 595 -98.99 51.25 38.89
C THR A 595 -99.93 50.05 38.94
N ASP A 596 -100.58 49.72 37.83
CA ASP A 596 -101.54 48.61 37.76
C ASP A 596 -100.97 47.34 37.12
N GLY A 597 -99.76 47.41 36.57
CA GLY A 597 -98.97 46.27 36.15
C GLY A 597 -99.38 45.73 34.78
N ASP A 598 -99.98 46.55 33.91
CA ASP A 598 -100.39 46.14 32.58
C ASP A 598 -99.26 46.15 31.54
N GLY A 599 -98.09 46.66 31.93
CA GLY A 599 -96.90 46.77 31.10
C GLY A 599 -96.69 48.16 30.49
N THR A 600 -97.57 49.13 30.75
CA THR A 600 -97.45 50.52 30.27
C THR A 600 -97.11 51.44 31.44
N PRO A 601 -95.94 52.11 31.44
CA PRO A 601 -95.61 53.07 32.50
C PRO A 601 -96.66 54.19 32.60
N ASN A 602 -96.94 54.63 33.83
CA ASN A 602 -97.91 55.68 34.16
C ASN A 602 -97.78 56.94 33.29
N CYS A 603 -96.57 57.27 32.84
CA CYS A 603 -96.28 58.45 32.04
C CYS A 603 -96.88 58.39 30.63
N ILE A 604 -97.19 57.19 30.13
CA ILE A 604 -97.74 56.92 28.80
C ILE A 604 -99.03 56.07 28.84
N ASP A 605 -99.60 55.83 30.01
CA ASP A 605 -100.86 55.10 30.20
C ASP A 605 -102.08 56.05 30.32
N GLY A 606 -103.09 55.84 29.48
CA GLY A 606 -104.35 56.60 29.50
C GLY A 606 -105.34 56.16 30.58
N CYS A 607 -105.12 54.99 31.19
CA CYS A 607 -105.88 54.46 32.32
C CYS A 607 -104.93 53.87 33.40
N PRO A 608 -104.09 54.68 34.08
CA PRO A 608 -102.99 54.23 34.97
C PRO A 608 -103.35 53.35 36.19
N ASN A 609 -104.62 52.98 36.37
CA ASN A 609 -105.09 52.15 37.46
C ASN A 609 -106.07 51.05 37.00
N ASP A 610 -106.25 50.84 35.70
CA ASP A 610 -107.08 49.78 35.12
C ASP A 610 -106.21 48.88 34.23
N SER A 611 -105.75 47.78 34.83
CA SER A 611 -104.80 46.87 34.17
C SER A 611 -105.33 46.16 32.92
N ASN A 612 -106.60 46.37 32.55
CA ASN A 612 -107.20 45.78 31.36
C ASN A 612 -107.30 46.77 30.19
N LYS A 613 -106.99 48.06 30.42
CA LYS A 613 -107.13 49.12 29.42
C LYS A 613 -105.97 50.10 29.55
N ILE A 614 -105.29 50.38 28.45
CA ILE A 614 -104.33 51.49 28.34
C ILE A 614 -104.96 52.80 27.80
N VAL A 615 -106.24 52.74 27.39
CA VAL A 615 -107.03 53.86 26.85
C VAL A 615 -108.48 53.74 27.33
N PRO A 616 -109.14 54.82 27.81
CA PRO A 616 -110.54 54.76 28.25
C PRO A 616 -111.46 54.40 27.07
N GLY A 617 -112.14 53.26 27.14
CA GLY A 617 -113.16 52.84 26.17
C GLY A 617 -114.48 53.62 26.30
N ALA A 618 -115.56 53.16 25.66
CA ALA A 618 -116.87 53.82 25.72
C ALA A 618 -117.43 53.85 27.15
N CYS A 619 -117.24 52.77 27.92
CA CYS A 619 -117.58 52.72 29.34
C CYS A 619 -116.50 53.35 30.26
N GLY A 620 -115.45 53.95 29.71
CA GLY A 620 -114.31 54.52 30.46
C GLY A 620 -113.34 53.48 31.02
N CYS A 621 -112.41 53.90 31.90
CA CYS A 621 -111.54 52.98 32.65
C CYS A 621 -112.31 52.33 33.82
N GLY A 622 -112.05 51.06 34.10
CA GLY A 622 -112.58 50.29 35.23
C GLY A 622 -113.89 49.56 34.96
N ASN A 623 -114.49 49.73 33.77
CA ASN A 623 -115.75 49.10 33.38
C ASN A 623 -115.56 48.22 32.13
N ALA A 624 -116.20 47.05 32.08
CA ALA A 624 -116.13 46.16 30.92
C ALA A 624 -117.04 46.66 29.77
N GLU A 625 -116.58 46.54 28.53
CA GLU A 625 -117.35 46.85 27.31
C GLU A 625 -118.18 45.63 26.89
N THR A 626 -119.09 45.20 27.77
CA THR A 626 -119.97 44.04 27.48
C THR A 626 -121.14 44.51 26.63
N ASP A 627 -121.46 43.78 25.56
CA ASP A 627 -122.59 44.01 24.66
C ASP A 627 -123.42 42.71 24.64
N THR A 628 -124.54 42.73 25.35
CA THR A 628 -125.32 41.53 25.69
C THR A 628 -126.18 41.05 24.52
N ASP A 629 -126.66 41.94 23.66
CA ASP A 629 -127.50 41.58 22.51
C ASP A 629 -126.76 41.62 21.16
N GLY A 630 -125.54 42.16 21.14
CA GLY A 630 -124.62 42.12 20.02
C GLY A 630 -124.91 43.17 18.95
N ASP A 631 -125.52 44.29 19.31
CA ASP A 631 -125.88 45.33 18.36
C ASP A 631 -124.77 46.35 18.06
N GLY A 632 -123.71 46.36 18.88
CA GLY A 632 -122.52 47.16 18.71
C GLY A 632 -122.34 48.28 19.76
N ASP A 633 -123.37 48.63 20.52
CA ASP A 633 -123.26 49.54 21.67
C ASP A 633 -123.14 48.72 22.98
N PRO A 634 -122.12 48.93 23.81
CA PRO A 634 -121.99 48.16 25.05
C PRO A 634 -123.12 48.51 26.03
N ASP A 635 -123.57 47.53 26.83
CA ASP A 635 -124.68 47.57 27.78
C ASP A 635 -124.70 48.83 28.66
N CYS A 636 -123.52 49.41 28.95
CA CYS A 636 -123.38 50.61 29.77
C CYS A 636 -123.92 51.90 29.11
N VAL A 637 -124.05 51.90 27.78
CA VAL A 637 -124.53 53.01 26.95
C VAL A 637 -125.69 52.61 26.02
N ASP A 638 -126.13 51.35 26.08
CA ASP A 638 -127.24 50.82 25.28
C ASP A 638 -128.61 51.03 25.95
N ASN A 639 -129.49 51.79 25.30
CA ASN A 639 -130.85 52.07 25.75
C ASN A 639 -131.82 50.89 25.59
N CYS A 640 -131.40 49.80 24.97
CA CYS A 640 -132.09 48.52 24.93
C CYS A 640 -131.12 47.33 25.06
N ALA A 641 -130.28 47.31 26.10
CA ALA A 641 -129.22 46.32 26.37
C ALA A 641 -129.51 44.79 26.20
N ALA A 642 -130.75 44.37 25.94
CA ALA A 642 -131.10 42.97 25.67
C ALA A 642 -131.83 42.76 24.33
N VAL A 643 -132.09 43.82 23.56
CA VAL A 643 -132.82 43.81 22.30
C VAL A 643 -132.11 44.69 21.28
N ALA A 644 -131.39 44.03 20.37
CA ALA A 644 -130.52 44.70 19.42
C ALA A 644 -131.21 45.82 18.65
N ASN A 645 -130.70 47.04 18.81
CA ASN A 645 -131.25 48.26 18.23
C ASN A 645 -130.19 49.31 17.88
N ALA A 646 -129.02 48.90 17.37
CA ALA A 646 -127.79 49.65 17.00
C ALA A 646 -127.87 51.13 16.55
N ASN A 647 -129.03 51.62 16.14
CA ASN A 647 -129.26 53.05 15.91
C ASN A 647 -129.71 53.79 17.18
N GLN A 648 -129.86 53.09 18.31
CA GLN A 648 -130.23 53.59 19.64
C GLN A 648 -131.43 54.55 19.58
N THR A 649 -132.39 54.23 18.71
CA THR A 649 -133.52 55.13 18.45
C THR A 649 -134.47 55.10 19.62
N ASP A 650 -134.65 56.26 20.24
CA ASP A 650 -135.56 56.53 21.35
C ASP A 650 -136.28 57.83 20.97
N ALA A 651 -137.44 57.66 20.35
CA ALA A 651 -138.13 58.75 19.67
C ALA A 651 -138.77 59.74 20.65
N ASP A 652 -139.12 59.29 21.86
CA ASP A 652 -139.71 60.14 22.89
C ASP A 652 -138.71 60.56 23.99
N GLY A 653 -137.52 59.95 24.01
CA GLY A 653 -136.35 60.36 24.78
C GLY A 653 -136.41 59.93 26.24
N ASP A 654 -137.12 58.85 26.56
CA ASP A 654 -137.28 58.39 27.95
C ASP A 654 -136.08 57.55 28.47
N GLY A 655 -135.13 57.23 27.58
CA GLY A 655 -133.92 56.45 27.86
C GLY A 655 -134.10 54.95 27.66
N ILE A 656 -135.26 54.50 27.19
CA ILE A 656 -135.54 53.14 26.72
C ILE A 656 -135.72 53.21 25.21
N GLY A 657 -134.99 52.39 24.45
CA GLY A 657 -135.11 52.43 22.98
C GLY A 657 -136.48 51.93 22.49
N ASP A 658 -136.96 52.52 21.39
CA ASP A 658 -138.22 52.16 20.74
C ASP A 658 -138.32 50.65 20.43
N ALA A 659 -137.18 49.98 20.26
CA ALA A 659 -137.08 48.56 19.91
C ALA A 659 -137.49 47.60 21.05
N CYS A 660 -137.30 48.02 22.31
CA CYS A 660 -137.64 47.22 23.48
C CYS A 660 -138.87 47.74 24.23
N GLU A 661 -139.64 48.65 23.62
CA GLU A 661 -140.86 49.23 24.17
C GLU A 661 -142.14 48.57 23.62
N GLU A 662 -143.15 48.34 24.48
CA GLU A 662 -144.39 47.62 24.10
C GLU A 662 -145.44 48.47 23.34
N ASP A 663 -145.34 49.82 23.28
CA ASP A 663 -146.36 50.66 22.61
C ASP A 663 -145.82 52.01 22.01
N PRO A 664 -144.95 51.99 20.96
CA PRO A 664 -144.31 53.20 20.43
C PRO A 664 -145.27 54.15 19.69
N ALA A 665 -145.25 55.46 20.02
CA ALA A 665 -146.10 56.52 19.42
C ALA A 665 -145.55 57.11 18.08
N PRO A 666 -146.35 57.78 17.20
CA PRO A 666 -145.94 58.09 15.82
C PRO A 666 -145.27 59.47 15.53
N GLN A 667 -144.13 59.38 14.82
CA GLN A 667 -143.16 60.30 14.11
C GLN A 667 -143.56 61.72 13.62
N PRO A 668 -142.58 62.66 13.44
CA PRO A 668 -142.25 63.21 12.09
C PRO A 668 -140.79 63.75 11.83
N THR A 669 -140.47 64.10 10.56
CA THR A 669 -139.11 64.26 9.96
C THR A 669 -138.63 65.69 9.53
N ALA A 670 -137.29 65.82 9.40
CA ALA A 670 -136.47 66.49 8.33
C ALA A 670 -135.84 67.93 8.44
N ASN A 671 -134.53 67.98 8.05
CA ASN A 671 -133.80 68.95 7.17
C ASN A 671 -132.96 70.18 7.66
N ALA A 672 -131.63 70.16 7.30
CA ALA A 672 -130.85 71.13 6.47
C ALA A 672 -129.70 72.07 7.00
N CYS A 673 -128.58 72.13 6.21
CA CYS A 673 -127.60 73.24 5.90
C CYS A 673 -126.59 73.77 6.98
N GLY A 674 -125.37 74.34 6.74
CA GLY A 674 -124.49 74.71 5.59
C GLY A 674 -123.56 75.97 5.84
N GLN A 675 -122.28 75.98 5.36
CA GLN A 675 -121.45 77.06 4.68
C GLN A 675 -120.61 78.23 5.37
N GLN A 676 -119.31 78.38 4.92
CA GLN A 676 -118.38 79.57 4.60
C GLN A 676 -117.87 80.60 5.68
N GLY A 677 -116.69 81.30 5.66
CA GLY A 677 -115.47 81.48 4.81
C GLY A 677 -114.49 82.65 5.28
N THR A 678 -113.29 82.81 4.65
CA THR A 678 -112.34 84.00 4.47
C THR A 678 -111.02 84.32 5.28
N THR A 679 -109.87 84.28 4.53
CA THR A 679 -108.63 85.15 4.36
C THR A 679 -107.47 85.43 5.38
N CYS A 680 -106.24 85.39 4.79
CA CYS A 680 -105.01 86.26 4.91
C CYS A 680 -103.78 85.91 5.81
N GLY A 681 -102.69 85.44 5.16
CA GLY A 681 -101.25 85.81 5.25
C GLY A 681 -100.48 86.06 6.58
N MET A 682 -99.51 85.20 6.90
CA MET A 682 -98.05 85.48 7.05
C MET A 682 -97.29 84.24 7.59
N GLY A 683 -96.07 84.03 7.08
CA GLY A 683 -94.88 83.69 7.88
C GLY A 683 -94.67 82.26 8.43
N MET A 684 -93.57 81.67 7.95
CA MET A 684 -92.61 80.78 8.65
C MET A 684 -92.85 79.27 8.76
N THR A 685 -91.76 78.58 8.35
CA THR A 685 -91.16 77.32 8.83
C THR A 685 -91.83 75.98 8.55
N GLY A 686 -91.02 75.06 7.99
CA GLY A 686 -91.08 73.65 8.38
C GLY A 686 -90.85 72.61 7.27
N LEU A 687 -89.61 72.08 7.24
CA LEU A 687 -89.22 70.69 6.94
C LEU A 687 -89.29 70.08 5.50
N MET A 688 -88.07 69.74 5.01
CA MET A 688 -87.52 68.53 4.33
C MET A 688 -88.39 67.26 4.12
N PRO A 689 -87.98 66.23 3.32
CA PRO A 689 -86.64 65.88 2.76
C PRO A 689 -86.61 65.51 1.24
N LEU A 690 -85.47 65.60 0.49
CA LEU A 690 -84.36 64.62 0.26
C LEU A 690 -84.83 63.18 -0.07
N ALA A 691 -84.76 62.65 -1.30
CA ALA A 691 -83.69 62.38 -2.28
C ALA A 691 -83.04 60.97 -2.20
N PHE A 692 -83.30 60.19 -3.26
CA PHE A 692 -82.50 59.18 -3.98
C PHE A 692 -81.32 58.49 -3.23
N VAL A 693 -81.38 57.17 -2.98
CA VAL A 693 -81.14 56.00 -3.88
C VAL A 693 -79.65 55.64 -4.10
N THR A 694 -79.40 54.35 -3.84
CA THR A 694 -78.30 53.44 -4.24
C THR A 694 -76.95 53.51 -3.53
N PHE A 695 -76.51 52.35 -3.01
CA PHE A 695 -75.21 51.78 -3.41
C PHE A 695 -75.18 50.24 -3.31
N ARG A 696 -74.43 49.67 -4.26
CA ARG A 696 -74.22 48.26 -4.58
C ARG A 696 -73.44 47.50 -3.50
N VAL A 697 -73.79 46.24 -3.29
CA VAL A 697 -73.01 45.25 -2.52
C VAL A 697 -72.80 43.98 -3.35
N LYS A 698 -71.63 43.33 -3.10
CA LYS A 698 -71.17 41.99 -3.53
C LYS A 698 -70.52 41.88 -4.91
N ARG A 699 -69.18 41.96 -4.91
CA ARG A 699 -68.31 41.05 -5.68
C ARG A 699 -67.61 40.11 -4.69
N SER A 700 -68.02 38.84 -4.68
CA SER A 700 -67.25 37.73 -4.12
C SER A 700 -66.77 36.91 -5.30
N MET A 701 -65.45 36.88 -5.51
CA MET A 701 -64.80 36.01 -6.48
C MET A 701 -64.59 34.63 -5.85
N GLN A 702 -64.98 33.63 -6.63
CA GLN A 702 -64.65 32.23 -6.41
C GLN A 702 -63.13 32.00 -6.41
N ARG A 703 -62.66 31.32 -5.36
CA ARG A 703 -61.57 30.36 -5.42
C ARG A 703 -62.02 29.08 -6.13
N ASN A 704 -61.02 28.27 -6.47
CA ASN A 704 -61.03 26.81 -6.68
C ASN A 704 -61.18 26.31 -8.10
N ARG A 705 -60.08 25.71 -8.58
CA ARG A 705 -59.89 24.27 -8.86
C ARG A 705 -58.36 24.03 -8.77
N ARG A 706 -57.79 22.95 -8.25
CA ARG A 706 -58.27 21.59 -7.95
C ARG A 706 -57.16 20.82 -7.21
N LYS A 707 -57.60 19.95 -6.29
CA LYS A 707 -57.20 18.54 -6.06
C LYS A 707 -55.74 18.22 -5.65
N LEU A 708 -55.54 17.72 -4.41
CA LEU A 708 -55.56 16.30 -3.96
C LEU A 708 -54.31 15.51 -4.36
N PRO A 709 -53.74 14.66 -3.48
CA PRO A 709 -54.40 13.52 -2.82
C PRO A 709 -54.28 13.55 -1.27
N LEU A 710 -55.14 12.96 -0.43
CA LEU A 710 -55.57 11.56 -0.22
C LEU A 710 -54.46 10.54 0.12
N ARG A 711 -54.33 10.31 1.43
CA ARG A 711 -54.47 9.00 2.14
C ARG A 711 -53.23 8.10 2.30
N THR A 712 -52.87 7.86 3.56
CA THR A 712 -52.65 6.55 4.24
C THR A 712 -52.21 6.86 5.68
N GLU A 713 -53.07 6.78 6.69
CA GLU A 713 -53.44 5.61 7.50
C GLU A 713 -52.27 4.74 8.02
N ASN A 714 -52.16 4.74 9.35
CA ASN A 714 -51.88 3.62 10.27
C ASN A 714 -50.55 2.84 10.21
N THR A 715 -49.75 3.10 11.25
CA THR A 715 -49.38 2.14 12.31
C THR A 715 -49.64 0.65 12.05
N GLY A 716 -48.57 -0.13 12.21
CA GLY A 716 -48.59 -1.59 12.26
C GLY A 716 -49.49 -2.16 13.36
N SER A 717 -50.03 -3.33 13.03
CA SER A 717 -50.71 -4.26 13.93
C SER A 717 -49.68 -5.03 14.78
N SER A 718 -49.98 -5.14 16.09
CA SER A 718 -49.84 -6.32 16.97
C SER A 718 -48.48 -7.07 16.98
N SER A 719 -47.83 -7.35 18.12
CA SER A 719 -48.32 -8.23 19.19
C SER A 719 -47.29 -8.36 20.33
N ARG A 720 -47.78 -8.41 21.58
CA ARG A 720 -47.39 -9.28 22.72
C ARG A 720 -45.96 -9.88 22.76
N SER A 721 -45.19 -9.61 23.83
CA SER A 721 -45.21 -10.27 25.15
C SER A 721 -44.38 -11.58 25.22
N ILE A 722 -43.61 -11.71 26.31
CA ILE A 722 -42.90 -12.90 26.82
C ILE A 722 -41.56 -13.14 26.06
N LYS A 723 -40.37 -13.10 26.67
CA LYS A 723 -39.93 -13.62 27.97
C LYS A 723 -38.62 -12.96 28.39
#